data_AF-A0A536L4B4-F1
#
_entry.id   AF-A0A536L4B4-F1
#
_cell.length_a   1.000
_cell.length_b   1.000
_cell.length_c   1.000
_cell.angle_alpha   90.00
_cell.angle_beta   90.00
_cell.angle_gamma   90.00
#
_symmetry.space_group_name_H-M   'P 1'
#
loop_
_entity.id
_entity.type
_entity.pdbx_description
1 polymer ?
#
loop_
_entity_poly.entity_id
_entity_poly.type
_entity_poly.pdbx_seq_one_letter_code
_entity_poly.pdbx_strand_id
1 'polypeptide(L)'
;MKRSPWASLAPAGILLFSLSFTALQVFAAPSGWLNVDGNIQFAGGGGTVDWANSGPAGAACANGGVNITGSGGLFNCGVAGVGGNPPTAPTLTPAAAADPTIISATFIVDPISGDTAGCGGDDPTTLSGGGPKNGDAINSYTVSAGTVPAKTELSNIYAVAHTKADGHPELYFGAERLVNNGDSHMDFEFLQSTTTRTAACGGGFIGNRSEGDLLVAVDFTNGGALAGFSVWQWHCAAEPGPQPADGTVCNPTGVPHYEQNLTPAFAALTVNAATIACGGWVCRDEVTGNATQVAANDFLEGGVDLEGIPFTGCFRSFLPHTRTAQSFTSVLKDFAGPVDFHSCKDPATTSTSSPTGGGVPAGSTATDTVTVTNGGAGLNPTGTMTFFICNPGQVAAGGCVSGGTQVGAVKAVVAGSATSDATAPLQFNGKYCWRTLYTPDPSLAGVYEPATHTNATTECLTVSGGVDLPNTGVPDLPLVRAAVPLAGVLVVPLLLLALYWSRGRAVTALVIAGLVAGASPAPAREAPPAHPATAGQATAAPSASSPAPSSVRLDTVRARVGGWRLVIPRLGVDAVIEPVGVDSAGAMASPAGLDTVGWFNRAASPGDPGDAVIAGHYGAGEPGVFRKLRFLRPGDQIDVVWPSGRTVSFEVASSQTVSASAHPAGLFSRAGPARLSLITCSGAWLQGPATYSDRLIVTAMLA
;
A
#
# COMPACT_ATOMS: atom_id res chain seq x y z
N MET A 1 7.96 -58.04 68.31
CA MET A 1 8.45 -56.64 68.31
C MET A 1 9.47 -56.45 67.19
N LYS A 2 9.76 -55.18 66.85
CA LYS A 2 10.64 -54.70 65.75
C LYS A 2 9.99 -54.78 64.35
N ARG A 3 10.37 -53.83 63.49
CA ARG A 3 9.77 -53.49 62.19
C ARG A 3 10.75 -53.85 61.07
N SER A 4 10.26 -54.23 59.89
CA SER A 4 11.05 -54.31 58.66
C SER A 4 10.87 -53.03 57.82
N PRO A 5 11.96 -52.41 57.31
CA PRO A 5 11.84 -51.31 56.36
C PRO A 5 11.47 -51.83 54.96
N TRP A 6 10.76 -51.01 54.18
CA TRP A 6 10.64 -51.19 52.73
C TRP A 6 11.72 -50.36 52.04
N ALA A 7 12.32 -50.89 50.96
CA ALA A 7 13.25 -50.16 50.12
C ALA A 7 12.53 -49.69 48.84
N SER A 8 12.65 -48.40 48.51
CA SER A 8 11.98 -47.81 47.34
C SER A 8 12.68 -48.20 46.04
N LEU A 9 11.93 -48.74 45.09
CA LEU A 9 12.35 -48.84 43.69
C LEU A 9 12.08 -47.51 42.97
N ALA A 10 13.09 -47.00 42.25
CA ALA A 10 12.93 -45.84 41.38
C ALA A 10 12.44 -46.28 39.98
N PRO A 11 11.49 -45.56 39.35
CA PRO A 11 11.06 -45.86 37.99
C PRO A 11 12.13 -45.43 36.98
N ALA A 12 12.41 -46.27 35.99
CA ALA A 12 13.24 -45.90 34.84
C ALA A 12 12.45 -44.97 33.91
N GLY A 13 12.95 -43.75 33.68
CA GLY A 13 12.34 -42.79 32.76
C GLY A 13 12.54 -43.21 31.30
N ILE A 14 11.45 -43.57 30.61
CA ILE A 14 11.47 -43.83 29.18
C ILE A 14 11.53 -42.48 28.44
N LEU A 15 12.69 -42.16 27.87
CA LEU A 15 12.84 -41.02 26.95
C LEU A 15 12.14 -41.32 25.62
N LEU A 16 10.87 -40.95 25.53
CA LEU A 16 10.13 -40.89 24.28
C LEU A 16 10.71 -39.75 23.42
N PHE A 17 11.63 -40.09 22.52
CA PHE A 17 12.00 -39.22 21.41
C PHE A 17 10.79 -39.07 20.48
N SER A 18 10.10 -37.95 20.57
CA SER A 18 9.14 -37.52 19.56
C SER A 18 9.90 -37.14 18.29
N LEU A 19 10.06 -38.09 17.36
CA LEU A 19 10.41 -37.74 15.98
C LEU A 19 9.23 -36.99 15.37
N SER A 20 9.30 -35.66 15.39
CA SER A 20 8.47 -34.80 14.57
C SER A 20 8.81 -35.07 13.11
N PHE A 21 8.03 -35.94 12.46
CA PHE A 21 8.00 -36.02 11.00
C PHE A 21 7.37 -34.73 10.47
N THR A 22 8.20 -33.71 10.20
CA THR A 22 7.85 -32.70 9.22
C THR A 22 7.64 -33.42 7.90
N ALA A 23 6.38 -33.53 7.47
CA ALA A 23 6.07 -33.96 6.12
C ALA A 23 6.75 -32.98 5.15
N LEU A 24 7.56 -33.50 4.24
CA LEU A 24 8.15 -32.68 3.20
C LEU A 24 7.03 -32.29 2.24
N GLN A 25 6.50 -31.07 2.38
CA GLN A 25 5.55 -30.54 1.39
C GLN A 25 6.30 -30.34 0.09
N VAL A 26 6.06 -31.26 -0.84
CA VAL A 26 6.47 -31.11 -2.24
C VAL A 26 5.46 -30.16 -2.87
N PHE A 27 5.75 -28.87 -2.83
CA PHE A 27 4.97 -27.86 -3.55
C PHE A 27 5.00 -28.19 -5.05
N ALA A 28 3.83 -28.10 -5.70
CA ALA A 28 3.70 -28.37 -7.12
C ALA A 28 4.31 -27.22 -7.94
N ALA A 29 4.94 -27.56 -9.06
CA ALA A 29 5.26 -26.61 -10.13
C ALA A 29 3.95 -26.01 -10.71
N PRO A 30 4.01 -24.85 -11.40
CA PRO A 30 2.86 -24.31 -12.15
C PRO A 30 2.23 -25.37 -13.05
N SER A 31 0.92 -25.27 -13.25
CA SER A 31 0.15 -26.28 -13.96
C SER A 31 0.48 -26.36 -15.46
N GLY A 32 0.07 -27.47 -16.08
CA GLY A 32 0.17 -27.63 -17.54
C GLY A 32 -0.95 -26.94 -18.32
N TRP A 33 -1.62 -25.91 -17.76
CA TRP A 33 -2.61 -25.11 -18.49
C TRP A 33 -1.95 -24.38 -19.67
N LEU A 34 -0.78 -23.80 -19.39
CA LEU A 34 0.00 -22.96 -20.26
C LEU A 34 1.45 -23.46 -20.24
N ASN A 35 2.00 -23.70 -21.42
CA ASN A 35 3.14 -24.58 -21.58
C ASN A 35 4.47 -23.81 -21.46
N VAL A 36 5.13 -23.88 -20.30
CA VAL A 36 6.44 -23.22 -20.06
C VAL A 36 7.56 -24.03 -20.73
N ASP A 37 7.60 -24.06 -22.07
CA ASP A 37 8.59 -24.82 -22.86
C ASP A 37 9.52 -23.96 -23.73
N GLY A 38 9.40 -22.63 -23.64
CA GLY A 38 10.23 -21.67 -24.35
C GLY A 38 9.89 -21.59 -25.83
N ASN A 39 8.61 -21.68 -26.21
CA ASN A 39 8.22 -21.57 -27.62
C ASN A 39 6.98 -20.68 -27.77
N ILE A 40 6.75 -20.24 -29.01
CA ILE A 40 5.49 -19.60 -29.39
C ILE A 40 4.85 -20.45 -30.47
N GLN A 41 4.07 -21.44 -30.02
CA GLN A 41 3.50 -22.50 -30.83
C GLN A 41 2.08 -22.21 -31.30
N PHE A 42 1.68 -22.96 -32.33
CA PHE A 42 0.29 -23.17 -32.72
C PHE A 42 -0.03 -24.65 -32.51
N ALA A 43 -0.73 -24.97 -31.43
CA ALA A 43 -1.19 -26.33 -31.13
C ALA A 43 -2.46 -26.66 -31.92
N GLY A 44 -2.31 -26.90 -33.22
CA GLY A 44 -3.39 -27.28 -34.15
C GLY A 44 -3.99 -28.67 -33.92
N GLY A 45 -4.42 -29.00 -32.69
CA GLY A 45 -4.81 -30.36 -32.31
C GLY A 45 -5.44 -30.57 -30.92
N GLY A 46 -5.88 -29.53 -30.22
CA GLY A 46 -6.71 -29.70 -29.01
C GLY A 46 -5.97 -30.07 -27.72
N GLY A 47 -4.76 -29.55 -27.51
CA GLY A 47 -4.02 -29.64 -26.25
C GLY A 47 -3.08 -28.45 -26.06
N THR A 48 -2.93 -28.01 -24.80
CA THR A 48 -2.16 -26.85 -24.31
C THR A 48 -2.52 -25.50 -24.92
N VAL A 49 -2.81 -24.52 -24.05
CA VAL A 49 -2.85 -23.11 -24.44
C VAL A 49 -1.41 -22.63 -24.57
N ASP A 50 -1.19 -21.84 -25.61
CA ASP A 50 0.05 -21.10 -25.87
C ASP A 50 -0.38 -19.65 -26.14
N TRP A 51 0.33 -18.90 -26.98
CA TRP A 51 0.23 -17.43 -26.92
C TRP A 51 -0.57 -16.76 -28.06
N ALA A 52 -0.89 -17.47 -29.16
CA ALA A 52 -1.24 -16.83 -30.43
C ALA A 52 -2.53 -17.36 -31.11
N ASN A 53 -3.63 -16.60 -31.21
CA ASN A 53 -4.79 -17.03 -32.04
C ASN A 53 -5.91 -16.02 -32.43
N SER A 54 -6.64 -16.25 -33.53
CA SER A 54 -7.89 -15.53 -33.89
C SER A 54 -9.16 -16.40 -33.87
N GLY A 55 -9.02 -17.71 -33.67
CA GLY A 55 -10.09 -18.68 -33.89
C GLY A 55 -10.04 -19.28 -35.31
N PRO A 56 -11.17 -19.81 -35.82
CA PRO A 56 -11.22 -20.47 -37.11
C PRO A 56 -10.67 -19.62 -38.26
N ALA A 57 -9.94 -20.27 -39.19
CA ALA A 57 -9.29 -19.63 -40.32
C ALA A 57 -10.29 -18.80 -41.17
N GLY A 58 -10.23 -17.48 -41.01
CA GLY A 58 -11.19 -16.53 -41.60
C GLY A 58 -11.43 -15.29 -40.74
N ALA A 59 -11.20 -15.37 -39.42
CA ALA A 59 -11.17 -14.20 -38.55
C ALA A 59 -9.93 -13.34 -38.84
N ALA A 60 -10.06 -12.35 -39.72
CA ALA A 60 -8.96 -11.46 -40.09
C ALA A 60 -8.75 -10.37 -39.02
N CYS A 61 -7.52 -10.21 -38.56
CA CYS A 61 -7.13 -9.08 -37.71
C CYS A 61 -7.40 -7.74 -38.43
N ALA A 62 -8.00 -6.79 -37.71
CA ALA A 62 -8.21 -5.45 -38.21
C ALA A 62 -6.87 -4.75 -38.53
N ASN A 63 -6.90 -3.79 -39.46
CA ASN A 63 -5.77 -2.91 -39.79
C ASN A 63 -4.46 -3.59 -40.21
N GLY A 64 -4.48 -4.89 -40.53
CA GLY A 64 -3.29 -5.63 -40.99
C GLY A 64 -2.39 -6.15 -39.88
N GLY A 65 -2.90 -6.30 -38.64
CA GLY A 65 -2.16 -6.95 -37.55
C GLY A 65 -1.77 -8.39 -37.87
N VAL A 66 -0.69 -8.86 -37.22
CA VAL A 66 -0.22 -10.26 -37.29
C VAL A 66 -1.34 -11.19 -36.84
N ASN A 67 -1.61 -12.23 -37.62
CA ASN A 67 -2.76 -13.09 -37.42
C ASN A 67 -2.40 -14.57 -37.48
N ILE A 68 -2.31 -15.21 -36.31
CA ILE A 68 -2.22 -16.67 -36.19
C ILE A 68 -3.64 -17.24 -36.04
N THR A 69 -3.96 -18.35 -36.72
CA THR A 69 -5.31 -18.97 -36.74
C THR A 69 -5.34 -20.28 -35.94
N GLY A 70 -6.52 -20.81 -35.57
CA GLY A 70 -6.64 -22.02 -34.74
C GLY A 70 -7.67 -21.93 -33.60
N SER A 71 -7.27 -22.35 -32.40
CA SER A 71 -8.08 -22.31 -31.18
C SER A 71 -7.19 -22.54 -29.94
N GLY A 72 -7.21 -21.64 -28.95
CA GLY A 72 -6.43 -21.79 -27.72
C GLY A 72 -5.10 -21.01 -27.69
N GLY A 73 -5.14 -19.73 -28.05
CA GLY A 73 -4.03 -18.80 -27.80
C GLY A 73 -4.53 -17.55 -27.08
N LEU A 74 -3.64 -16.90 -26.32
CA LEU A 74 -4.02 -15.79 -25.43
C LEU A 74 -4.09 -14.42 -26.10
N PHE A 75 -3.16 -14.09 -27.00
CA PHE A 75 -3.03 -12.78 -27.62
C PHE A 75 -3.00 -12.85 -29.16
N ASN A 76 -3.53 -11.86 -29.87
CA ASN A 76 -3.36 -11.75 -31.33
C ASN A 76 -3.60 -10.34 -31.88
N CYS A 77 -3.37 -10.15 -33.17
CA CYS A 77 -3.63 -8.91 -33.90
C CYS A 77 -2.73 -7.73 -33.51
N GLY A 78 -1.55 -7.97 -32.94
CA GLY A 78 -0.52 -6.94 -32.77
C GLY A 78 -0.07 -6.38 -34.13
N VAL A 79 0.16 -5.08 -34.21
CA VAL A 79 0.35 -4.36 -35.49
C VAL A 79 1.75 -3.76 -35.56
N ALA A 80 2.41 -3.87 -36.72
CA ALA A 80 3.73 -3.27 -36.91
C ALA A 80 3.68 -1.74 -36.78
N GLY A 81 4.71 -1.18 -36.15
CA GLY A 81 4.87 0.25 -35.97
C GLY A 81 5.01 1.01 -37.30
N VAL A 82 4.57 2.26 -37.33
CA VAL A 82 4.65 3.14 -38.50
C VAL A 82 5.52 4.35 -38.23
N GLY A 83 6.34 4.75 -39.21
CA GLY A 83 7.19 5.94 -39.10
C GLY A 83 8.28 5.88 -38.03
N GLY A 84 8.61 4.69 -37.52
CA GLY A 84 9.52 4.51 -36.39
C GLY A 84 8.84 4.39 -35.02
N ASN A 85 7.51 4.51 -34.93
CA ASN A 85 6.79 4.21 -33.68
C ASN A 85 6.99 2.72 -33.27
N PRO A 86 6.86 2.38 -31.98
CA PRO A 86 6.76 0.99 -31.54
C PRO A 86 5.56 0.25 -32.18
N PRO A 87 5.54 -1.10 -32.18
CA PRO A 87 4.34 -1.87 -32.50
C PRO A 87 3.13 -1.51 -31.63
N THR A 88 1.94 -1.81 -32.13
CA THR A 88 0.73 -1.87 -31.29
C THR A 88 0.63 -3.25 -30.67
N ALA A 89 0.46 -3.31 -29.34
CA ALA A 89 0.29 -4.55 -28.60
C ALA A 89 -0.86 -5.42 -29.16
N PRO A 90 -0.73 -6.76 -29.11
CA PRO A 90 -1.83 -7.66 -29.43
C PRO A 90 -2.95 -7.54 -28.40
N THR A 91 -4.18 -7.81 -28.82
CA THR A 91 -5.35 -7.89 -27.94
C THR A 91 -5.61 -9.33 -27.50
N LEU A 92 -6.28 -9.52 -26.36
CA LEU A 92 -6.80 -10.84 -25.98
C LEU A 92 -7.68 -11.44 -27.08
N THR A 93 -7.55 -12.74 -27.31
CA THR A 93 -8.38 -13.43 -28.30
C THR A 93 -9.82 -13.54 -27.78
N PRO A 94 -10.85 -13.63 -28.66
CA PRO A 94 -12.24 -13.84 -28.21
C PRO A 94 -12.46 -15.15 -27.44
N ALA A 95 -11.53 -16.12 -27.57
CA ALA A 95 -11.54 -17.34 -26.77
C ALA A 95 -10.96 -17.09 -25.37
N ALA A 96 -9.79 -16.43 -25.27
CA ALA A 96 -9.15 -16.11 -23.99
C ALA A 96 -9.97 -15.08 -23.17
N ALA A 97 -10.54 -14.07 -23.82
CA ALA A 97 -11.46 -13.10 -23.18
C ALA A 97 -12.80 -13.73 -22.73
N ALA A 98 -13.09 -14.96 -23.15
CA ALA A 98 -14.21 -15.76 -22.68
C ALA A 98 -13.76 -16.96 -21.82
N ASP A 99 -12.46 -17.13 -21.57
CA ASP A 99 -11.94 -18.22 -20.74
C ASP A 99 -12.11 -17.83 -19.26
N PRO A 100 -12.93 -18.59 -18.51
CA PRO A 100 -13.20 -18.27 -17.11
C PRO A 100 -12.03 -18.48 -16.15
N THR A 101 -11.05 -19.30 -16.51
CA THR A 101 -9.93 -19.61 -15.61
C THR A 101 -8.89 -18.50 -15.62
N ILE A 102 -8.87 -17.68 -16.68
CA ILE A 102 -8.12 -16.42 -16.70
C ILE A 102 -8.76 -15.43 -15.70
N ILE A 103 -7.91 -14.74 -14.95
CA ILE A 103 -8.28 -13.70 -14.00
C ILE A 103 -7.94 -12.33 -14.55
N SER A 104 -6.69 -12.17 -14.98
CA SER A 104 -6.19 -11.00 -15.70
C SER A 104 -5.12 -11.47 -16.67
N ALA A 105 -4.98 -10.78 -17.80
CA ALA A 105 -3.95 -11.03 -18.78
C ALA A 105 -3.60 -9.72 -19.47
N THR A 106 -2.32 -9.40 -19.52
CA THR A 106 -1.79 -8.13 -20.02
C THR A 106 -0.60 -8.39 -20.95
N PHE A 107 -0.46 -7.54 -21.97
CA PHE A 107 0.66 -7.55 -22.90
C PHE A 107 1.17 -6.11 -23.04
N ILE A 108 2.47 -5.93 -22.85
CA ILE A 108 3.17 -4.66 -22.91
C ILE A 108 4.08 -4.71 -24.14
N VAL A 109 3.96 -3.70 -25.01
CA VAL A 109 4.99 -3.37 -26.00
C VAL A 109 5.73 -2.17 -25.46
N ASP A 110 6.95 -2.40 -25.00
CA ASP A 110 7.87 -1.33 -24.64
C ASP A 110 8.51 -0.69 -25.88
N PRO A 111 8.69 0.63 -25.89
CA PRO A 111 9.53 1.31 -26.86
C PRO A 111 11.00 0.98 -26.63
N ILE A 112 11.74 0.68 -27.69
CA ILE A 112 13.20 0.46 -27.59
C ILE A 112 13.99 1.71 -27.98
N SER A 113 15.27 1.75 -27.63
CA SER A 113 16.25 2.77 -28.02
C SER A 113 16.40 2.89 -29.54
N GLY A 114 15.61 3.79 -30.14
CA GLY A 114 15.50 3.99 -31.58
C GLY A 114 14.06 4.10 -32.08
N ASP A 115 13.08 3.72 -31.26
CA ASP A 115 11.68 4.01 -31.53
C ASP A 115 11.40 5.52 -31.42
N THR A 116 10.59 6.03 -32.33
CA THR A 116 10.07 7.40 -32.34
C THR A 116 8.90 7.52 -31.35
N ALA A 117 9.12 7.10 -30.11
CA ALA A 117 8.17 7.28 -29.02
C ALA A 117 7.76 8.75 -28.87
N GLY A 118 6.53 9.00 -28.41
CA GLY A 118 5.93 10.34 -28.30
C GLY A 118 6.66 11.31 -27.36
N CYS A 119 7.79 10.90 -26.79
CA CYS A 119 8.64 11.66 -25.88
C CYS A 119 9.92 12.22 -26.55
N GLY A 120 10.26 11.82 -27.78
CA GLY A 120 11.29 12.53 -28.57
C GLY A 120 12.27 11.73 -29.43
N GLY A 121 12.08 10.41 -29.62
CA GLY A 121 13.05 9.56 -30.35
C GLY A 121 14.09 8.86 -29.49
N ASP A 122 13.90 8.92 -28.17
CA ASP A 122 14.56 8.12 -27.14
C ASP A 122 13.49 7.26 -26.44
N ASP A 123 13.90 6.15 -25.83
CA ASP A 123 13.04 5.28 -25.02
C ASP A 123 12.48 6.08 -23.81
N PRO A 124 11.16 6.10 -23.53
CA PRO A 124 10.55 6.82 -22.42
C PRO A 124 10.50 6.03 -21.09
N THR A 125 11.07 4.83 -21.07
CA THR A 125 10.99 3.81 -20.01
C THR A 125 12.36 3.59 -19.31
N THR A 126 13.40 4.35 -19.70
CA THR A 126 14.69 4.42 -18.98
C THR A 126 14.55 4.88 -17.51
N LEU A 127 15.11 4.09 -16.59
CA LEU A 127 15.36 4.46 -15.19
C LEU A 127 16.66 5.26 -15.04
N SER A 128 16.51 6.49 -14.56
CA SER A 128 17.56 7.52 -14.52
C SER A 128 17.93 7.94 -13.09
N GLY A 129 18.56 9.12 -12.92
CA GLY A 129 19.04 9.60 -11.62
C GLY A 129 20.23 8.83 -11.01
N GLY A 130 20.81 7.90 -11.78
CA GLY A 130 21.76 6.87 -11.29
C GLY A 130 21.18 5.45 -11.36
N GLY A 131 19.85 5.34 -11.46
CA GLY A 131 19.06 4.11 -11.49
C GLY A 131 18.81 3.56 -10.08
N PRO A 132 17.56 3.18 -9.75
CA PRO A 132 17.21 2.56 -8.47
C PRO A 132 17.63 1.08 -8.44
N LYS A 133 17.25 0.35 -7.40
CA LYS A 133 17.56 -1.06 -7.18
C LYS A 133 16.34 -1.84 -6.69
N ASN A 134 16.41 -3.17 -6.76
CA ASN A 134 15.45 -4.05 -6.09
C ASN A 134 15.53 -3.80 -4.57
N GLY A 135 14.37 -3.50 -3.99
CA GLY A 135 14.27 -3.10 -2.58
C GLY A 135 14.52 -1.62 -2.27
N ASP A 136 14.81 -0.76 -3.26
CA ASP A 136 14.61 0.68 -3.09
C ASP A 136 13.10 1.02 -3.10
N ALA A 137 12.73 2.19 -2.57
CA ALA A 137 11.33 2.61 -2.52
C ALA A 137 10.82 2.95 -3.92
N ILE A 138 9.70 2.35 -4.36
CA ILE A 138 9.10 2.56 -5.69
C ILE A 138 8.88 4.05 -5.97
N ASN A 139 8.37 4.80 -5.00
CA ASN A 139 8.16 6.25 -5.12
C ASN A 139 9.44 7.12 -5.14
N SER A 140 10.62 6.51 -5.03
CA SER A 140 11.93 7.17 -5.24
C SER A 140 12.54 6.90 -6.62
N TYR A 141 11.97 5.97 -7.39
CA TYR A 141 12.44 5.64 -8.73
C TYR A 141 12.20 6.85 -9.66
N THR A 142 13.25 7.32 -10.33
CA THR A 142 13.18 8.44 -11.28
C THR A 142 13.24 7.96 -12.73
N VAL A 143 12.37 8.50 -13.58
CA VAL A 143 12.21 8.15 -14.99
C VAL A 143 12.50 9.38 -15.86
N SER A 144 13.10 9.17 -17.02
CA SER A 144 13.26 10.18 -18.07
C SER A 144 13.49 9.48 -19.39
N ALA A 145 13.06 10.05 -20.51
CA ALA A 145 13.44 9.47 -21.80
C ALA A 145 14.98 9.43 -21.97
N GLY A 146 15.50 8.35 -22.56
CA GLY A 146 16.93 8.14 -22.77
C GLY A 146 17.27 6.96 -23.68
N THR A 147 18.55 6.62 -23.70
CA THR A 147 19.08 5.47 -24.45
C THR A 147 19.54 4.38 -23.48
N VAL A 148 19.02 3.17 -23.63
CA VAL A 148 19.36 1.98 -22.87
C VAL A 148 20.29 1.08 -23.71
N PRO A 149 21.23 0.33 -23.11
CA PRO A 149 21.96 -0.70 -23.83
C PRO A 149 21.02 -1.87 -24.19
N ALA A 150 20.96 -2.28 -25.47
CA ALA A 150 20.05 -3.33 -25.96
C ALA A 150 20.02 -4.64 -25.13
N LYS A 151 21.14 -5.02 -24.48
CA LYS A 151 21.20 -6.20 -23.58
C LYS A 151 20.47 -6.02 -22.22
N THR A 152 19.91 -4.85 -21.97
CA THR A 152 19.10 -4.47 -20.81
C THR A 152 17.83 -3.72 -21.25
N GLU A 153 17.46 -3.85 -22.52
CA GLU A 153 16.23 -3.30 -23.10
C GLU A 153 15.14 -4.38 -23.08
N LEU A 154 13.96 -4.04 -22.60
CA LEU A 154 12.75 -4.84 -22.75
C LEU A 154 12.09 -4.55 -24.12
N SER A 155 11.05 -5.32 -24.46
CA SER A 155 10.40 -5.14 -25.76
C SER A 155 8.97 -5.65 -25.80
N ASN A 156 8.74 -6.94 -26.01
CA ASN A 156 7.45 -7.58 -25.82
C ASN A 156 7.45 -8.31 -24.47
N ILE A 157 6.49 -8.01 -23.58
CA ILE A 157 6.34 -8.64 -22.28
C ILE A 157 4.87 -8.99 -22.07
N TYR A 158 4.56 -10.10 -21.41
CA TYR A 158 3.21 -10.38 -20.93
C TYR A 158 3.20 -10.91 -19.49
N ALA A 159 2.03 -10.80 -18.85
CA ALA A 159 1.70 -11.52 -17.63
C ALA A 159 0.24 -11.99 -17.66
N VAL A 160 -0.02 -13.12 -17.00
CA VAL A 160 -1.32 -13.80 -16.93
C VAL A 160 -1.52 -14.33 -15.52
N ALA A 161 -2.67 -14.07 -14.92
CA ALA A 161 -3.12 -14.70 -13.68
C ALA A 161 -4.23 -15.71 -14.01
N HIS A 162 -4.08 -16.92 -13.50
CA HIS A 162 -4.92 -18.08 -13.82
C HIS A 162 -5.42 -18.77 -12.53
N THR A 163 -6.59 -19.40 -12.59
CA THR A 163 -7.15 -20.24 -11.51
C THR A 163 -7.02 -21.72 -11.89
N LYS A 164 -6.19 -22.47 -11.15
CA LYS A 164 -6.08 -23.94 -11.26
C LYS A 164 -7.44 -24.60 -11.03
N ALA A 165 -7.63 -25.80 -11.59
CA ALA A 165 -8.90 -26.55 -11.49
C ALA A 165 -9.26 -27.01 -10.06
N ASP A 166 -8.29 -26.99 -9.13
CA ASP A 166 -8.45 -27.22 -7.69
C ASP A 166 -8.86 -25.96 -6.90
N GLY A 167 -8.62 -24.77 -7.45
CA GLY A 167 -8.96 -23.47 -6.87
C GLY A 167 -7.80 -22.59 -6.44
N HIS A 168 -6.54 -23.03 -6.64
CA HIS A 168 -5.39 -22.21 -6.31
C HIS A 168 -5.01 -21.23 -7.46
N PRO A 169 -4.51 -20.02 -7.16
CA PRO A 169 -4.07 -19.08 -8.17
C PRO A 169 -2.65 -19.37 -8.61
N GLU A 170 -2.36 -19.14 -9.90
CA GLU A 170 -1.02 -19.23 -10.46
C GLU A 170 -0.76 -18.09 -11.45
N LEU A 171 0.50 -17.69 -11.58
CA LEU A 171 0.94 -16.64 -12.50
C LEU A 171 1.77 -17.25 -13.63
N TYR A 172 1.64 -16.69 -14.83
CA TYR A 172 2.55 -16.92 -15.94
C TYR A 172 3.02 -15.58 -16.50
N PHE A 173 4.24 -15.55 -17.01
CA PHE A 173 4.85 -14.36 -17.62
C PHE A 173 5.86 -14.78 -18.68
N GLY A 174 6.25 -13.85 -19.52
CA GLY A 174 7.29 -14.07 -20.51
C GLY A 174 7.69 -12.78 -21.19
N ALA A 175 8.86 -12.78 -21.83
CA ALA A 175 9.44 -11.59 -22.43
C ALA A 175 10.40 -11.92 -23.58
N GLU A 176 10.40 -11.05 -24.58
CA GLU A 176 11.45 -10.98 -25.61
C GLU A 176 12.62 -10.11 -25.15
N ARG A 177 13.83 -10.60 -25.41
CA ARG A 177 15.09 -9.88 -25.29
C ARG A 177 15.46 -9.30 -26.66
N LEU A 178 15.87 -8.04 -26.69
CA LEU A 178 16.29 -7.39 -27.94
C LEU A 178 17.56 -8.04 -28.53
N VAL A 179 18.50 -8.46 -27.66
CA VAL A 179 19.72 -9.21 -28.04
C VAL A 179 20.18 -10.21 -26.97
N ASN A 180 20.67 -11.38 -27.43
CA ASN A 180 21.21 -12.43 -26.55
C ASN A 180 22.68 -12.21 -26.10
N ASN A 181 23.41 -11.28 -26.73
CA ASN A 181 24.87 -11.22 -26.63
C ASN A 181 25.39 -10.83 -25.22
N GLY A 182 26.13 -11.76 -24.60
CA GLY A 182 26.76 -11.59 -23.29
C GLY A 182 25.87 -12.04 -22.12
N ASP A 183 25.93 -11.29 -21.03
CA ASP A 183 25.14 -11.52 -19.81
C ASP A 183 24.06 -10.43 -19.69
N SER A 184 22.82 -10.81 -19.37
CA SER A 184 21.68 -9.92 -19.20
C SER A 184 20.79 -10.38 -18.04
N HIS A 185 20.00 -9.47 -17.49
CA HIS A 185 19.28 -9.71 -16.23
C HIS A 185 17.91 -9.04 -16.27
N MET A 186 16.86 -9.81 -16.03
CA MET A 186 15.46 -9.41 -16.17
C MET A 186 14.66 -9.88 -14.96
N ASP A 187 13.85 -9.01 -14.41
CA ASP A 187 13.11 -9.22 -13.19
C ASP A 187 11.62 -8.94 -13.41
N PHE A 188 10.76 -9.78 -12.85
CA PHE A 188 9.31 -9.73 -13.01
C PHE A 188 8.66 -9.45 -11.66
N GLU A 189 8.35 -8.18 -11.40
CA GLU A 189 7.80 -7.69 -10.12
C GLU A 189 6.27 -7.57 -10.17
N PHE A 190 5.60 -8.20 -9.21
CA PHE A 190 4.15 -8.20 -9.03
C PHE A 190 3.83 -7.53 -7.69
N LEU A 191 3.04 -6.45 -7.74
CA LEU A 191 2.82 -5.53 -6.62
C LEU A 191 1.35 -5.51 -6.23
N GLN A 192 1.07 -5.64 -4.93
CA GLN A 192 -0.30 -5.61 -4.38
C GLN A 192 -0.85 -4.20 -4.22
N SER A 193 0.02 -3.18 -4.24
CA SER A 193 -0.42 -1.80 -4.42
C SER A 193 -0.57 -1.45 -5.90
N THR A 194 -1.57 -0.63 -6.22
CA THR A 194 -1.68 0.01 -7.55
C THR A 194 -0.52 1.01 -7.70
N THR A 195 0.32 0.77 -8.70
CA THR A 195 1.56 1.51 -8.97
C THR A 195 1.49 2.14 -10.36
N THR A 196 1.70 3.45 -10.44
CA THR A 196 1.49 4.26 -11.65
C THR A 196 2.64 5.24 -11.88
N ARG A 197 2.82 5.70 -13.13
CA ARG A 197 3.80 6.74 -13.48
C ARG A 197 3.22 8.14 -13.24
N THR A 198 4.03 9.07 -12.76
CA THR A 198 3.62 10.49 -12.66
C THR A 198 3.49 11.18 -14.02
N ALA A 199 4.23 10.71 -15.05
CA ALA A 199 4.10 11.16 -16.43
C ALA A 199 4.63 10.11 -17.43
N ALA A 200 4.19 10.21 -18.69
CA ALA A 200 4.58 9.31 -19.77
C ALA A 200 6.00 9.52 -20.30
N CYS A 201 6.57 10.72 -20.14
CA CYS A 201 7.92 11.07 -20.65
C CYS A 201 8.96 11.33 -19.55
N GLY A 202 8.68 10.88 -18.32
CA GLY A 202 9.60 10.96 -17.18
C GLY A 202 8.90 11.17 -15.84
N GLY A 203 9.64 11.71 -14.87
CA GLY A 203 9.16 11.94 -13.51
C GLY A 203 9.56 10.80 -12.59
N GLY A 204 8.58 10.11 -12.02
CA GLY A 204 8.77 8.92 -11.18
C GLY A 204 7.48 8.14 -11.03
N PHE A 205 7.34 7.41 -9.92
CA PHE A 205 6.21 6.52 -9.67
C PHE A 205 5.42 6.92 -8.42
N ILE A 206 4.14 6.56 -8.42
CA ILE A 206 3.26 6.58 -7.26
C ILE A 206 2.89 5.12 -6.99
N GLY A 207 3.27 4.59 -5.83
CA GLY A 207 3.08 3.18 -5.47
C GLY A 207 3.75 2.88 -4.15
N ASN A 208 3.52 1.69 -3.60
CA ASN A 208 4.11 1.23 -2.34
C ASN A 208 4.55 -0.24 -2.43
N ARG A 209 5.61 -0.59 -1.70
CA ARG A 209 5.94 -2.00 -1.41
C ARG A 209 5.11 -2.48 -0.21
N SER A 210 4.60 -3.69 -0.28
CA SER A 210 3.68 -4.31 0.69
C SER A 210 4.07 -5.75 0.99
N GLU A 211 3.72 -6.25 2.18
CA GLU A 211 3.92 -7.65 2.56
C GLU A 211 3.43 -8.60 1.46
N GLY A 212 4.26 -9.55 1.05
CA GLY A 212 3.93 -10.55 0.03
C GLY A 212 4.06 -10.09 -1.42
N ASP A 213 4.48 -8.85 -1.71
CA ASP A 213 4.85 -8.44 -3.07
C ASP A 213 5.93 -9.40 -3.62
N LEU A 214 5.77 -9.85 -4.86
CA LEU A 214 6.53 -10.97 -5.44
C LEU A 214 7.48 -10.46 -6.54
N LEU A 215 8.71 -10.98 -6.59
CA LEU A 215 9.64 -10.68 -7.68
C LEU A 215 10.38 -11.94 -8.13
N VAL A 216 10.27 -12.29 -9.42
CA VAL A 216 11.07 -13.37 -10.01
C VAL A 216 12.24 -12.75 -10.77
N ALA A 217 13.46 -12.92 -10.24
CA ALA A 217 14.68 -12.38 -10.81
C ALA A 217 15.41 -13.44 -11.63
N VAL A 218 15.72 -13.12 -12.89
CA VAL A 218 16.24 -14.06 -13.89
C VAL A 218 17.59 -13.59 -14.44
N ASP A 219 18.54 -14.52 -14.51
CA ASP A 219 19.90 -14.26 -14.98
C ASP A 219 20.22 -15.09 -16.22
N PHE A 220 20.74 -14.44 -17.24
CA PHE A 220 21.23 -15.05 -18.48
C PHE A 220 22.74 -14.82 -18.59
N THR A 221 23.50 -15.82 -19.04
CA THR A 221 24.96 -15.69 -19.19
C THR A 221 25.49 -16.34 -20.46
N ASN A 222 26.76 -16.07 -20.79
CA ASN A 222 27.53 -16.78 -21.82
C ASN A 222 26.95 -16.66 -23.25
N GLY A 223 26.33 -15.53 -23.59
CA GLY A 223 25.56 -15.40 -24.84
C GLY A 223 24.09 -15.75 -24.65
N GLY A 224 23.55 -15.40 -23.48
CA GLY A 224 22.12 -15.38 -23.25
C GLY A 224 21.46 -16.70 -22.87
N ALA A 225 22.19 -17.78 -22.57
CA ALA A 225 21.58 -18.98 -22.02
C ALA A 225 21.07 -18.73 -20.58
N LEU A 226 19.94 -19.36 -20.20
CA LEU A 226 19.40 -19.28 -18.83
C LEU A 226 20.44 -19.81 -17.83
N ALA A 227 20.97 -18.94 -16.99
CA ALA A 227 21.96 -19.28 -15.97
C ALA A 227 21.30 -19.68 -14.65
N GLY A 228 20.14 -19.11 -14.36
CA GLY A 228 19.30 -19.42 -13.22
C GLY A 228 18.21 -18.37 -13.02
N PHE A 229 17.35 -18.63 -12.05
CA PHE A 229 16.36 -17.68 -11.57
C PHE A 229 16.24 -17.78 -10.04
N SER A 230 15.58 -16.79 -9.44
CA SER A 230 15.32 -16.73 -8.01
C SER A 230 13.97 -16.05 -7.76
N VAL A 231 13.21 -16.56 -6.79
CA VAL A 231 11.92 -15.97 -6.39
C VAL A 231 12.11 -15.26 -5.06
N TRP A 232 11.59 -14.04 -4.95
CA TRP A 232 11.73 -13.19 -3.78
C TRP A 232 10.37 -12.70 -3.32
N GLN A 233 10.14 -12.64 -2.00
CA GLN A 233 8.95 -12.04 -1.41
C GLN A 233 9.33 -10.83 -0.54
N TRP A 234 8.51 -9.78 -0.61
CA TRP A 234 8.69 -8.60 0.20
C TRP A 234 8.15 -8.83 1.62
N HIS A 235 9.02 -8.62 2.60
CA HIS A 235 8.73 -8.83 4.01
C HIS A 235 8.90 -7.54 4.80
N CYS A 236 7.91 -7.20 5.63
CA CYS A 236 7.89 -6.00 6.45
C CYS A 236 8.71 -6.12 7.74
N ALA A 237 8.89 -7.34 8.26
CA ALA A 237 9.65 -7.66 9.46
C ALA A 237 10.92 -8.44 9.15
N ALA A 238 11.90 -8.43 10.06
CA ALA A 238 13.16 -9.15 9.90
C ALA A 238 12.99 -10.65 10.16
N GLU A 239 13.58 -11.49 9.31
CA GLU A 239 13.62 -12.94 9.50
C GLU A 239 14.69 -13.38 10.53
N PRO A 240 14.47 -14.47 11.29
CA PRO A 240 13.24 -15.27 11.34
C PRO A 240 12.12 -14.57 12.13
N GLY A 241 10.94 -14.36 11.54
CA GLY A 241 9.86 -13.60 12.17
C GLY A 241 8.44 -13.90 11.66
N PRO A 242 7.39 -13.64 12.47
CA PRO A 242 6.02 -13.62 11.97
C PRO A 242 5.76 -12.31 11.21
N GLN A 243 5.56 -12.43 9.90
CA GLN A 243 5.17 -11.32 9.05
C GLN A 243 3.73 -10.85 9.34
N PRO A 244 3.36 -9.61 8.95
CA PRO A 244 1.96 -9.17 8.90
C PRO A 244 1.17 -9.94 7.81
N ALA A 245 -0.09 -9.54 7.58
CA ALA A 245 -0.87 -10.08 6.46
C ALA A 245 -0.44 -9.44 5.13
N ASP A 246 -0.59 -10.18 4.03
CA ASP A 246 -0.30 -9.68 2.68
C ASP A 246 -1.02 -8.36 2.37
N GLY A 247 -0.40 -7.53 1.53
CA GLY A 247 -0.91 -6.20 1.22
C GLY A 247 -0.71 -5.16 2.33
N THR A 248 -0.11 -5.54 3.47
CA THR A 248 0.33 -4.58 4.50
C THR A 248 1.44 -3.69 3.94
N VAL A 249 1.13 -2.43 3.64
CA VAL A 249 2.10 -1.46 3.11
C VAL A 249 3.28 -1.24 4.05
N CYS A 250 4.50 -1.47 3.55
CA CYS A 250 5.74 -1.33 4.30
C CYS A 250 6.93 -0.97 3.38
N ASN A 251 6.94 0.28 2.90
CA ASN A 251 8.04 0.82 2.10
C ASN A 251 9.41 0.70 2.81
N PRO A 252 10.51 0.45 2.06
CA PRO A 252 11.83 0.15 2.60
C PRO A 252 12.38 1.26 3.50
N THR A 253 12.24 1.02 4.80
CA THR A 253 12.67 1.92 5.88
C THR A 253 13.17 1.09 7.06
N GLY A 254 14.47 0.80 7.07
CA GLY A 254 15.16 0.12 8.16
C GLY A 254 15.05 -1.41 8.14
N VAL A 255 13.83 -1.96 8.19
CA VAL A 255 13.58 -3.42 8.33
C VAL A 255 12.97 -4.09 7.08
N PRO A 256 12.04 -3.47 6.33
CA PRO A 256 11.46 -4.13 5.17
C PRO A 256 12.47 -4.44 4.07
N HIS A 257 12.41 -5.64 3.50
CA HIS A 257 13.37 -6.18 2.54
C HIS A 257 12.73 -7.25 1.64
N TYR A 258 13.44 -7.61 0.57
CA TYR A 258 13.18 -8.86 -0.17
C TYR A 258 13.95 -10.00 0.49
N GLU A 259 13.26 -11.08 0.85
CA GLU A 259 13.90 -12.35 1.23
C GLU A 259 13.81 -13.34 0.07
N GLN A 260 14.84 -14.17 -0.09
CA GLN A 260 14.93 -15.13 -1.18
C GLN A 260 14.24 -16.46 -0.80
N ASN A 261 13.29 -16.91 -1.60
CA ASN A 261 12.81 -18.28 -1.51
C ASN A 261 13.87 -19.23 -2.10
N LEU A 262 14.60 -19.93 -1.23
CA LEU A 262 15.77 -20.75 -1.59
C LEU A 262 15.43 -22.08 -2.28
N THR A 263 14.15 -22.48 -2.32
CA THR A 263 13.71 -23.74 -2.95
C THR A 263 12.42 -23.52 -3.75
N PRO A 264 12.46 -22.78 -4.88
CA PRO A 264 11.28 -22.42 -5.65
C PRO A 264 10.81 -23.57 -6.56
N ALA A 265 10.50 -24.74 -5.98
CA ALA A 265 9.96 -25.90 -6.70
C ALA A 265 8.57 -25.62 -7.33
N PHE A 266 7.92 -24.57 -6.84
CA PHE A 266 6.66 -24.02 -7.31
C PHE A 266 6.79 -23.03 -8.47
N ALA A 267 8.01 -22.82 -8.98
CA ALA A 267 8.25 -21.99 -10.15
C ALA A 267 9.03 -22.76 -11.21
N ALA A 268 8.67 -22.56 -12.47
CA ALA A 268 9.34 -23.15 -13.62
C ALA A 268 9.58 -22.06 -14.67
N LEU A 269 10.78 -21.99 -15.24
CA LEU A 269 11.14 -21.05 -16.29
C LEU A 269 11.91 -21.79 -17.41
N THR A 270 11.60 -21.45 -18.66
CA THR A 270 12.22 -22.03 -19.86
C THR A 270 12.59 -20.93 -20.86
N VAL A 271 13.64 -21.16 -21.65
CA VAL A 271 14.16 -20.23 -22.66
C VAL A 271 14.26 -20.95 -24.00
N ASN A 272 13.96 -20.26 -25.10
CA ASN A 272 13.82 -20.88 -26.41
C ASN A 272 15.15 -21.44 -26.96
N ALA A 273 15.26 -22.77 -27.06
CA ALA A 273 16.48 -23.45 -27.51
C ALA A 273 16.79 -23.29 -29.02
N ALA A 274 15.87 -22.73 -29.81
CA ALA A 274 16.00 -22.53 -31.24
C ALA A 274 15.24 -21.26 -31.68
N THR A 275 15.50 -20.77 -32.90
CA THR A 275 14.72 -19.67 -33.50
C THR A 275 13.25 -20.09 -33.65
N ILE A 276 12.35 -19.34 -33.04
CA ILE A 276 10.89 -19.54 -33.10
C ILE A 276 10.23 -18.47 -33.97
N ALA A 277 8.98 -18.68 -34.36
CA ALA A 277 8.16 -17.64 -34.98
C ALA A 277 7.58 -16.70 -33.91
N CYS A 278 7.19 -15.49 -34.29
CA CYS A 278 6.36 -14.66 -33.42
C CYS A 278 5.00 -15.32 -33.15
N GLY A 279 4.39 -14.92 -32.04
CA GLY A 279 2.98 -15.16 -31.80
C GLY A 279 2.09 -14.25 -32.64
N GLY A 280 0.93 -13.91 -32.10
CA GLY A 280 -0.02 -12.99 -32.73
C GLY A 280 0.39 -11.51 -32.64
N TRP A 281 1.68 -11.23 -32.64
CA TRP A 281 2.30 -9.92 -32.45
C TRP A 281 3.58 -9.78 -33.30
N VAL A 282 4.25 -8.64 -33.17
CA VAL A 282 5.45 -8.29 -33.95
C VAL A 282 6.67 -8.33 -33.03
N CYS A 283 7.61 -9.24 -33.30
CA CYS A 283 8.79 -9.41 -32.44
C CYS A 283 9.80 -8.27 -32.59
N ARG A 284 10.61 -8.06 -31.56
CA ARG A 284 11.70 -7.06 -31.51
C ARG A 284 13.05 -7.77 -31.37
N ASP A 285 13.48 -8.46 -32.42
CA ASP A 285 14.74 -9.23 -32.46
C ASP A 285 15.79 -8.51 -33.34
N GLU A 286 16.87 -7.99 -32.73
CA GLU A 286 18.02 -7.40 -33.44
C GLU A 286 19.08 -8.43 -33.86
N VAL A 287 19.01 -9.66 -33.37
CA VAL A 287 19.94 -10.76 -33.68
C VAL A 287 19.62 -11.38 -35.05
N THR A 288 18.34 -11.60 -35.36
CA THR A 288 17.91 -11.93 -36.73
C THR A 288 17.59 -10.70 -37.58
N GLY A 289 17.18 -9.59 -36.96
CA GLY A 289 16.60 -8.44 -37.65
C GLY A 289 15.24 -8.75 -38.30
N ASN A 290 14.57 -9.85 -37.91
CA ASN A 290 13.32 -10.30 -38.50
C ASN A 290 12.17 -10.20 -37.50
N ALA A 291 11.32 -9.18 -37.66
CA ALA A 291 10.13 -8.93 -36.85
C ALA A 291 8.99 -9.98 -36.97
N THR A 292 9.27 -11.15 -37.54
CA THR A 292 8.40 -12.34 -37.58
C THR A 292 8.98 -13.57 -36.87
N GLN A 293 10.15 -13.44 -36.23
CA GLN A 293 10.84 -14.50 -35.49
C GLN A 293 11.49 -13.97 -34.21
N VAL A 294 11.84 -14.88 -33.29
CA VAL A 294 12.74 -14.61 -32.16
C VAL A 294 13.92 -15.58 -32.24
N ALA A 295 15.14 -15.07 -32.21
CA ALA A 295 16.38 -15.84 -32.19
C ALA A 295 16.49 -16.79 -30.98
N ALA A 296 17.34 -17.81 -31.09
CA ALA A 296 17.58 -18.74 -29.99
C ALA A 296 18.13 -18.02 -28.75
N ASN A 297 17.54 -18.32 -27.61
CA ASN A 297 17.69 -17.71 -26.29
C ASN A 297 17.09 -16.30 -26.09
N ASP A 298 16.45 -15.70 -27.08
CA ASP A 298 15.87 -14.35 -26.96
C ASP A 298 14.40 -14.32 -26.50
N PHE A 299 13.78 -15.47 -26.20
CA PHE A 299 12.47 -15.57 -25.57
C PHE A 299 12.54 -16.36 -24.25
N LEU A 300 12.04 -15.76 -23.18
CA LEU A 300 11.92 -16.35 -21.84
C LEU A 300 10.43 -16.52 -21.48
N GLU A 301 10.12 -17.64 -20.85
CA GLU A 301 8.82 -17.90 -20.24
C GLU A 301 8.98 -18.35 -18.79
N GLY A 302 7.97 -18.09 -17.97
CA GLY A 302 7.91 -18.50 -16.58
C GLY A 302 6.49 -18.73 -16.07
N GLY A 303 6.36 -19.63 -15.10
CA GLY A 303 5.16 -19.86 -14.32
C GLY A 303 5.48 -19.97 -12.82
N VAL A 304 4.55 -19.55 -11.97
CA VAL A 304 4.63 -19.61 -10.50
C VAL A 304 3.28 -20.06 -9.95
N ASP A 305 3.25 -21.22 -9.30
CA ASP A 305 2.12 -21.66 -8.48
C ASP A 305 2.16 -20.89 -7.14
N LEU A 306 1.15 -20.05 -6.88
CA LEU A 306 1.14 -19.23 -5.67
C LEU A 306 0.79 -20.05 -4.41
N GLU A 307 0.34 -21.31 -4.55
CA GLU A 307 0.23 -22.27 -3.44
C GLU A 307 1.61 -22.64 -2.84
N GLY A 308 2.69 -22.43 -3.62
CA GLY A 308 4.06 -22.67 -3.19
C GLY A 308 4.67 -21.63 -2.25
N ILE A 309 3.96 -20.52 -2.04
CA ILE A 309 4.32 -19.44 -1.13
C ILE A 309 3.14 -19.17 -0.17
N PRO A 310 3.35 -18.56 1.01
CA PRO A 310 2.28 -18.28 1.97
C PRO A 310 1.43 -17.07 1.55
N PHE A 311 1.01 -17.00 0.28
CA PHE A 311 0.33 -15.86 -0.32
C PHE A 311 -1.20 -15.95 -0.20
N THR A 312 -1.81 -14.86 0.25
CA THR A 312 -3.25 -14.74 0.53
C THR A 312 -3.88 -13.44 0.00
N GLY A 313 -3.05 -12.46 -0.37
CA GLY A 313 -3.46 -11.17 -0.92
C GLY A 313 -3.68 -11.20 -2.43
N CYS A 314 -3.53 -10.04 -3.09
CA CYS A 314 -3.74 -9.91 -4.53
C CYS A 314 -2.81 -8.88 -5.16
N PHE A 315 -2.14 -9.25 -6.25
CA PHE A 315 -1.42 -8.29 -7.08
C PHE A 315 -2.42 -7.39 -7.82
N ARG A 316 -2.04 -6.12 -7.98
CA ARG A 316 -2.77 -5.07 -8.70
C ARG A 316 -1.93 -4.41 -9.78
N SER A 317 -0.60 -4.53 -9.72
CA SER A 317 0.31 -4.01 -10.74
C SER A 317 1.36 -5.04 -11.13
N PHE A 318 1.80 -4.97 -12.38
CA PHE A 318 2.94 -5.70 -12.92
C PHE A 318 3.99 -4.71 -13.43
N LEU A 319 5.25 -4.90 -12.99
CA LEU A 319 6.40 -4.02 -13.23
C LEU A 319 7.66 -4.84 -13.61
N PRO A 320 7.70 -5.45 -14.81
CA PRO A 320 8.94 -6.06 -15.33
C PRO A 320 10.03 -4.99 -15.51
N HIS A 321 11.28 -5.32 -15.18
CA HIS A 321 12.42 -4.38 -15.26
C HIS A 321 13.77 -5.09 -15.43
N THR A 322 14.81 -4.35 -15.81
CA THR A 322 16.14 -4.91 -16.12
C THR A 322 17.24 -4.46 -15.18
N ARG A 323 18.14 -5.40 -14.84
CA ARG A 323 19.31 -5.19 -13.97
C ARG A 323 20.59 -5.02 -14.78
N THR A 324 21.47 -4.12 -14.35
CA THR A 324 22.80 -3.92 -14.95
C THR A 324 23.73 -5.14 -14.79
N ALA A 325 23.55 -5.94 -13.74
CA ALA A 325 24.41 -7.09 -13.42
C ALA A 325 23.67 -8.16 -12.59
N GLN A 326 24.30 -9.33 -12.48
CA GLN A 326 23.76 -10.51 -11.78
C GLN A 326 23.45 -10.28 -10.29
N SER A 327 24.03 -9.26 -9.65
CA SER A 327 23.63 -8.90 -8.28
C SER A 327 22.18 -8.40 -8.29
N PHE A 328 21.32 -9.00 -7.46
CA PHE A 328 19.93 -8.61 -7.26
C PHE A 328 19.79 -7.12 -6.90
N THR A 329 20.72 -6.57 -6.12
CA THR A 329 20.77 -5.13 -5.77
C THR A 329 21.72 -4.33 -6.69
N SER A 330 21.90 -4.76 -7.94
CA SER A 330 22.50 -3.94 -8.99
C SER A 330 21.56 -2.82 -9.42
N VAL A 331 22.10 -1.87 -10.18
CA VAL A 331 21.33 -0.72 -10.69
C VAL A 331 20.35 -1.19 -11.76
N LEU A 332 19.11 -0.73 -11.69
CA LEU A 332 18.08 -0.94 -12.70
C LEU A 332 18.25 0.01 -13.90
N LYS A 333 17.84 -0.43 -15.09
CA LYS A 333 18.01 0.32 -16.35
C LYS A 333 16.73 0.70 -17.06
N ASP A 334 15.82 -0.24 -17.18
CA ASP A 334 14.62 -0.12 -17.99
C ASP A 334 13.46 -0.88 -17.31
N PHE A 335 12.22 -0.55 -17.65
CA PHE A 335 11.01 -1.16 -17.09
C PHE A 335 9.81 -1.05 -18.03
N ALA A 336 9.03 -2.11 -18.17
CA ALA A 336 7.80 -2.07 -18.95
C ALA A 336 6.58 -1.73 -18.09
N GLY A 337 5.71 -0.85 -18.59
CA GLY A 337 4.51 -0.41 -17.88
C GLY A 337 4.80 0.69 -16.84
N PRO A 338 4.58 0.48 -15.52
CA PRO A 338 3.78 -0.59 -14.91
C PRO A 338 2.35 -0.56 -15.45
N VAL A 339 1.71 -1.72 -15.41
CA VAL A 339 0.33 -1.90 -15.88
C VAL A 339 -0.56 -2.46 -14.80
N ASP A 340 -1.84 -2.12 -14.83
CA ASP A 340 -2.86 -2.75 -13.99
C ASP A 340 -2.89 -4.26 -14.28
N PHE A 341 -2.75 -5.07 -13.23
CA PHE A 341 -2.70 -6.52 -13.29
C PHE A 341 -3.35 -7.10 -12.04
N HIS A 342 -4.63 -7.46 -12.14
CA HIS A 342 -5.42 -7.98 -11.02
C HIS A 342 -5.27 -9.49 -10.93
N SER A 343 -4.51 -10.01 -9.95
CA SER A 343 -4.31 -11.46 -9.84
C SER A 343 -5.49 -12.24 -9.26
N CYS A 344 -6.57 -11.56 -8.89
CA CYS A 344 -7.75 -12.13 -8.24
C CYS A 344 -9.03 -11.38 -8.67
N LYS A 345 -10.20 -11.93 -8.32
CA LYS A 345 -11.52 -11.43 -8.72
C LYS A 345 -12.27 -10.78 -7.56
N ASP A 346 -12.99 -9.70 -7.84
CA ASP A 346 -14.13 -9.30 -7.02
C ASP A 346 -15.29 -10.30 -7.24
N PRO A 347 -15.95 -10.80 -6.18
CA PRO A 347 -17.15 -11.62 -6.33
C PRO A 347 -18.34 -10.74 -6.75
N ALA A 348 -18.95 -11.06 -7.89
CA ALA A 348 -20.13 -10.37 -8.38
C ALA A 348 -21.32 -10.66 -7.44
N THR A 349 -21.66 -9.66 -6.64
CA THR A 349 -22.61 -9.72 -5.53
C THR A 349 -23.87 -8.92 -5.83
N THR A 350 -25.02 -9.44 -5.39
CA THR A 350 -26.30 -8.73 -5.39
C THR A 350 -27.11 -9.16 -4.17
N SER A 351 -27.80 -8.24 -3.52
CA SER A 351 -28.57 -8.52 -2.30
C SER A 351 -29.91 -7.79 -2.26
N THR A 352 -30.80 -8.21 -1.38
CA THR A 352 -32.17 -7.67 -1.26
C THR A 352 -32.69 -7.80 0.17
N SER A 353 -32.92 -6.64 0.79
CA SER A 353 -33.56 -6.50 2.09
C SER A 353 -35.01 -6.99 2.05
N SER A 354 -35.42 -7.71 3.09
CA SER A 354 -36.80 -8.12 3.34
C SER A 354 -37.23 -7.66 4.74
N PRO A 355 -38.15 -6.68 4.88
CA PRO A 355 -38.78 -5.91 3.80
C PRO A 355 -37.81 -4.96 3.09
N THR A 356 -38.17 -4.58 1.86
CA THR A 356 -37.49 -3.57 1.04
C THR A 356 -38.33 -2.28 0.96
N GLY A 357 -37.69 -1.13 0.77
CA GLY A 357 -38.41 0.12 0.46
C GLY A 357 -39.15 0.74 1.65
N GLY A 358 -40.15 1.58 1.37
CA GLY A 358 -40.75 2.50 2.35
C GLY A 358 -42.01 2.00 3.05
N GLY A 359 -42.30 2.59 4.23
CA GLY A 359 -43.53 2.34 4.99
C GLY A 359 -43.45 1.18 5.98
N VAL A 360 -42.23 0.74 6.33
CA VAL A 360 -42.04 -0.33 7.31
C VAL A 360 -42.42 0.19 8.70
N PRO A 361 -43.30 -0.51 9.46
CA PRO A 361 -43.65 -0.08 10.82
C PRO A 361 -42.46 -0.23 11.77
N ALA A 362 -42.24 0.76 12.65
CA ALA A 362 -41.26 0.62 13.71
C ALA A 362 -41.60 -0.55 14.66
N GLY A 363 -40.56 -1.21 15.16
CA GLY A 363 -40.66 -2.49 15.86
C GLY A 363 -40.64 -3.71 14.94
N SER A 364 -40.76 -3.53 13.62
CA SER A 364 -40.51 -4.62 12.66
C SER A 364 -39.06 -5.08 12.72
N THR A 365 -38.81 -6.35 12.39
CA THR A 365 -37.49 -6.88 12.08
C THR A 365 -37.30 -6.95 10.57
N ALA A 366 -36.04 -7.03 10.12
CA ALA A 366 -35.68 -7.24 8.73
C ALA A 366 -34.69 -8.42 8.60
N THR A 367 -34.54 -8.93 7.39
CA THR A 367 -33.44 -9.79 6.94
C THR A 367 -32.86 -9.24 5.64
N ASP A 368 -31.68 -9.71 5.24
CA ASP A 368 -31.14 -9.53 3.89
C ASP A 368 -30.73 -10.89 3.32
N THR A 369 -30.80 -11.02 2.00
CA THR A 369 -30.31 -12.20 1.27
C THR A 369 -29.41 -11.73 0.14
N VAL A 370 -28.16 -12.22 0.15
CA VAL A 370 -27.18 -11.98 -0.90
C VAL A 370 -27.02 -13.20 -1.80
N THR A 371 -26.79 -12.95 -3.07
CA THR A 371 -26.33 -13.90 -4.08
C THR A 371 -24.90 -13.50 -4.46
N VAL A 372 -23.98 -14.45 -4.37
CA VAL A 372 -22.54 -14.29 -4.61
C VAL A 372 -22.18 -15.17 -5.80
N THR A 373 -21.61 -14.57 -6.85
CA THR A 373 -21.32 -15.28 -8.10
C THR A 373 -19.92 -14.96 -8.61
N ASN A 374 -19.42 -15.79 -9.53
CA ASN A 374 -18.14 -15.59 -10.22
C ASN A 374 -18.16 -14.48 -11.30
N GLY A 375 -19.28 -13.79 -11.49
CA GLY A 375 -19.44 -12.74 -12.51
C GLY A 375 -19.63 -13.25 -13.95
N GLY A 376 -19.65 -14.56 -14.17
CA GLY A 376 -19.80 -15.16 -15.50
C GLY A 376 -19.57 -16.66 -15.47
N ALA A 377 -18.30 -17.06 -15.64
CA ALA A 377 -17.86 -18.43 -15.45
C ALA A 377 -16.53 -18.44 -14.67
N GLY A 378 -16.18 -19.61 -14.12
CA GLY A 378 -15.05 -19.81 -13.20
C GLY A 378 -15.51 -20.66 -12.03
N LEU A 379 -14.63 -20.91 -11.06
CA LEU A 379 -15.07 -21.51 -9.80
C LEU A 379 -16.08 -20.58 -9.13
N ASN A 380 -17.16 -21.15 -8.60
CA ASN A 380 -18.15 -20.36 -7.87
C ASN A 380 -17.56 -19.95 -6.51
N PRO A 381 -17.72 -18.70 -6.07
CA PRO A 381 -17.20 -18.23 -4.80
C PRO A 381 -17.81 -19.02 -3.63
N THR A 382 -16.95 -19.64 -2.82
CA THR A 382 -17.31 -20.29 -1.56
C THR A 382 -16.62 -19.59 -0.39
N GLY A 383 -17.18 -19.73 0.80
CA GLY A 383 -16.72 -19.05 1.99
C GLY A 383 -17.88 -18.59 2.84
N THR A 384 -17.75 -17.39 3.39
CA THR A 384 -18.68 -16.85 4.37
C THR A 384 -19.17 -15.44 4.05
N MET A 385 -20.24 -15.05 4.73
CA MET A 385 -20.90 -13.77 4.62
C MET A 385 -21.23 -13.22 6.01
N THR A 386 -20.80 -11.99 6.27
CA THR A 386 -21.15 -11.23 7.47
C THR A 386 -22.10 -10.08 7.12
N PHE A 387 -23.25 -10.03 7.77
CA PHE A 387 -24.28 -9.02 7.51
C PHE A 387 -24.24 -7.92 8.57
N PHE A 388 -24.33 -6.66 8.12
CA PHE A 388 -24.41 -5.47 8.96
C PHE A 388 -25.62 -4.63 8.55
N ILE A 389 -26.26 -3.94 9.51
CA ILE A 389 -27.30 -2.95 9.22
C ILE A 389 -26.94 -1.57 9.79
N CYS A 390 -26.97 -0.56 8.93
CA CYS A 390 -26.82 0.85 9.31
C CYS A 390 -28.15 1.42 9.78
N ASN A 391 -28.12 2.16 10.89
CA ASN A 391 -29.24 3.00 11.32
C ASN A 391 -29.30 4.32 10.51
N PRO A 392 -30.40 5.10 10.58
CA PRO A 392 -30.57 6.30 9.75
C PRO A 392 -29.53 7.42 9.96
N GLY A 393 -28.76 7.41 11.05
CA GLY A 393 -27.62 8.31 11.27
C GLY A 393 -26.29 7.81 10.70
N GLN A 394 -26.27 6.62 10.08
CA GLN A 394 -25.11 5.98 9.45
C GLN A 394 -25.27 5.80 7.93
N VAL A 395 -26.49 5.90 7.40
CA VAL A 395 -26.75 5.73 5.96
C VAL A 395 -26.30 6.95 5.17
N ALA A 396 -25.43 6.74 4.18
CA ALA A 396 -24.97 7.74 3.23
C ALA A 396 -25.75 7.66 1.90
N ALA A 397 -25.40 8.51 0.93
CA ALA A 397 -26.02 8.55 -0.39
C ALA A 397 -25.97 7.19 -1.12
N GLY A 398 -24.89 6.41 -0.93
CA GLY A 398 -24.70 5.09 -1.53
C GLY A 398 -25.27 3.90 -0.77
N GLY A 399 -25.77 4.07 0.46
CA GLY A 399 -26.18 2.96 1.34
C GLY A 399 -25.41 2.93 2.67
N CYS A 400 -25.03 1.74 3.13
CA CYS A 400 -24.35 1.47 4.40
C CYS A 400 -22.82 1.32 4.22
N VAL A 401 -22.19 2.31 3.57
CA VAL A 401 -20.80 2.27 3.07
C VAL A 401 -19.76 1.84 4.10
N SER A 402 -19.90 2.22 5.38
CA SER A 402 -19.20 1.55 6.50
C SER A 402 -20.07 1.47 7.76
N GLY A 403 -19.49 0.96 8.86
CA GLY A 403 -20.15 0.92 10.16
C GLY A 403 -21.32 -0.05 10.18
N GLY A 404 -22.47 0.41 10.71
CA GLY A 404 -23.60 -0.47 11.02
C GLY A 404 -23.33 -1.43 12.19
N THR A 405 -24.34 -2.19 12.57
CA THR A 405 -24.24 -3.24 13.61
C THR A 405 -24.33 -4.60 12.93
N GLN A 406 -23.43 -5.54 13.29
CA GLN A 406 -23.51 -6.92 12.79
C GLN A 406 -24.82 -7.58 13.21
N VAL A 407 -25.47 -8.28 12.27
CA VAL A 407 -26.75 -8.95 12.50
C VAL A 407 -26.54 -10.46 12.58
N GLY A 408 -26.47 -10.95 13.82
CA GLY A 408 -26.39 -12.37 14.13
C GLY A 408 -25.06 -13.03 13.75
N ALA A 409 -25.14 -14.32 13.44
CA ALA A 409 -23.98 -15.15 13.14
C ALA A 409 -23.52 -15.00 11.68
N VAL A 410 -22.21 -15.12 11.48
CA VAL A 410 -21.60 -15.30 10.15
C VAL A 410 -22.23 -16.51 9.46
N LYS A 411 -22.54 -16.38 8.16
CA LYS A 411 -23.23 -17.40 7.37
C LYS A 411 -22.27 -18.02 6.35
N ALA A 412 -22.38 -19.32 6.09
CA ALA A 412 -21.73 -19.91 4.93
C ALA A 412 -22.46 -19.49 3.64
N VAL A 413 -21.72 -19.32 2.54
CA VAL A 413 -22.30 -19.16 1.20
C VAL A 413 -22.67 -20.56 0.68
N VAL A 414 -23.97 -20.85 0.60
CA VAL A 414 -24.50 -22.15 0.19
C VAL A 414 -25.15 -22.01 -1.18
N ALA A 415 -24.67 -22.77 -2.16
CA ALA A 415 -25.13 -22.71 -3.56
C ALA A 415 -25.13 -21.27 -4.14
N GLY A 416 -24.12 -20.47 -3.79
CA GLY A 416 -24.00 -19.08 -4.23
C GLY A 416 -24.91 -18.08 -3.50
N SER A 417 -25.49 -18.41 -2.34
CA SER A 417 -26.32 -17.47 -1.58
C SER A 417 -26.14 -17.59 -0.06
N ALA A 418 -26.44 -16.51 0.66
CA ALA A 418 -26.54 -16.47 2.11
C ALA A 418 -27.67 -15.52 2.55
N THR A 419 -28.34 -15.84 3.66
CA THR A 419 -29.40 -15.01 4.27
C THR A 419 -29.04 -14.68 5.71
N SER A 420 -29.20 -13.41 6.10
CA SER A 420 -28.91 -12.92 7.45
C SER A 420 -29.79 -13.59 8.52
N ASP A 421 -29.39 -13.47 9.79
CA ASP A 421 -30.38 -13.57 10.87
C ASP A 421 -31.35 -12.38 10.83
N ALA A 422 -32.49 -12.48 11.51
CA ALA A 422 -33.39 -11.35 11.68
C ALA A 422 -32.75 -10.27 12.56
N THR A 423 -32.93 -8.99 12.19
CA THR A 423 -32.47 -7.86 13.02
C THR A 423 -33.15 -7.85 14.39
N ALA A 424 -32.53 -7.14 15.34
CA ALA A 424 -33.31 -6.58 16.44
C ALA A 424 -34.43 -5.66 15.89
N PRO A 425 -35.54 -5.46 16.63
CA PRO A 425 -36.62 -4.56 16.23
C PRO A 425 -36.11 -3.16 15.85
N LEU A 426 -36.48 -2.67 14.67
CA LEU A 426 -36.00 -1.38 14.14
C LEU A 426 -36.86 -0.24 14.71
N GLN A 427 -36.29 0.56 15.61
CA GLN A 427 -37.05 1.53 16.42
C GLN A 427 -36.98 2.99 15.94
N PHE A 428 -36.04 3.34 15.07
CA PHE A 428 -35.84 4.73 14.65
C PHE A 428 -36.60 5.07 13.36
N ASN A 429 -37.12 6.28 13.24
CA ASN A 429 -37.64 6.80 11.97
C ASN A 429 -36.49 7.04 10.99
N GLY A 430 -36.70 6.68 9.71
CA GLY A 430 -35.77 6.98 8.61
C GLY A 430 -35.25 5.75 7.86
N LYS A 431 -34.26 5.97 7.01
CA LYS A 431 -33.70 4.97 6.09
C LYS A 431 -32.67 4.10 6.79
N TYR A 432 -32.90 2.80 6.87
CA TYR A 432 -31.89 1.78 7.19
C TYR A 432 -31.35 1.20 5.88
N CYS A 433 -30.10 0.75 5.88
CA CYS A 433 -29.51 0.00 4.77
C CYS A 433 -28.60 -1.11 5.29
N TRP A 434 -28.55 -2.22 4.57
CA TRP A 434 -27.62 -3.32 4.82
C TRP A 434 -26.27 -3.06 4.17
N ARG A 435 -25.22 -3.63 4.75
CA ARG A 435 -23.95 -3.92 4.08
C ARG A 435 -23.61 -5.38 4.34
N THR A 436 -23.11 -6.04 3.32
CA THR A 436 -22.58 -7.39 3.41
C THR A 436 -21.05 -7.38 3.29
N LEU A 437 -20.39 -8.35 3.91
CA LEU A 437 -18.96 -8.61 3.78
C LEU A 437 -18.78 -10.10 3.45
N TYR A 438 -18.35 -10.37 2.23
CA TYR A 438 -17.87 -11.68 1.82
C TYR A 438 -16.48 -11.94 2.41
N THR A 439 -16.17 -13.20 2.70
CA THR A 439 -14.81 -13.64 3.00
C THR A 439 -14.64 -15.03 2.40
N PRO A 440 -13.68 -15.24 1.47
CA PRO A 440 -13.51 -16.50 0.78
C PRO A 440 -13.10 -17.64 1.72
N ASP A 441 -13.34 -18.88 1.31
CA ASP A 441 -12.69 -20.04 1.92
C ASP A 441 -11.16 -19.99 1.71
N PRO A 442 -10.33 -20.58 2.61
CA PRO A 442 -8.88 -20.60 2.46
C PRO A 442 -8.37 -21.24 1.15
N SER A 443 -9.15 -22.14 0.54
CA SER A 443 -8.86 -22.75 -0.78
C SER A 443 -9.15 -21.83 -1.98
N LEU A 444 -9.64 -20.60 -1.74
CA LEU A 444 -9.84 -19.56 -2.75
C LEU A 444 -9.06 -18.28 -2.40
N ALA A 445 -8.12 -18.35 -1.44
CA ALA A 445 -7.20 -17.26 -1.14
C ALA A 445 -6.36 -16.90 -2.39
N GLY A 446 -6.17 -15.61 -2.64
CA GLY A 446 -5.55 -15.11 -3.86
C GLY A 446 -6.35 -15.29 -5.16
N VAL A 447 -7.52 -15.97 -5.15
CA VAL A 447 -8.46 -16.02 -6.29
C VAL A 447 -9.62 -15.04 -6.09
N TYR A 448 -10.06 -14.81 -4.85
CA TYR A 448 -11.05 -13.79 -4.50
C TYR A 448 -10.59 -12.93 -3.32
N GLU A 449 -10.94 -11.64 -3.31
CA GLU A 449 -10.77 -10.79 -2.12
C GLU A 449 -11.98 -10.84 -1.17
N PRO A 450 -11.80 -10.52 0.13
CA PRO A 450 -12.90 -10.15 1.02
C PRO A 450 -13.56 -8.85 0.55
N ALA A 451 -14.69 -8.97 -0.17
CA ALA A 451 -15.41 -7.83 -0.75
C ALA A 451 -16.63 -7.40 0.08
N THR A 452 -16.95 -6.10 0.05
CA THR A 452 -18.18 -5.57 0.66
C THR A 452 -19.17 -5.08 -0.40
N HIS A 453 -20.45 -5.35 -0.19
CA HIS A 453 -21.53 -4.85 -1.04
C HIS A 453 -22.54 -4.05 -0.20
N THR A 454 -22.93 -2.88 -0.72
CA THR A 454 -24.04 -2.07 -0.24
C THR A 454 -24.51 -1.14 -1.36
N ASN A 455 -25.81 -0.90 -1.44
CA ASN A 455 -26.42 0.02 -2.39
C ASN A 455 -27.56 0.84 -1.76
N ALA A 456 -28.01 1.87 -2.48
CA ALA A 456 -29.03 2.80 -2.00
C ALA A 456 -30.49 2.33 -2.21
N THR A 457 -30.71 1.16 -2.83
CA THR A 457 -32.00 0.70 -3.37
C THR A 457 -32.45 -0.64 -2.77
N THR A 458 -31.93 -1.79 -3.24
CA THR A 458 -32.39 -3.13 -2.84
C THR A 458 -31.97 -3.50 -1.41
N GLU A 459 -30.88 -2.93 -0.90
CA GLU A 459 -30.42 -3.14 0.47
C GLU A 459 -31.01 -2.17 1.47
N CYS A 460 -31.96 -1.32 1.07
CA CYS A 460 -32.50 -0.27 1.95
C CYS A 460 -34.00 -0.39 2.20
N LEU A 461 -34.39 0.02 3.41
CA LEU A 461 -35.76 0.15 3.86
C LEU A 461 -35.95 1.45 4.65
N THR A 462 -37.17 2.01 4.64
CA THR A 462 -37.50 3.22 5.41
C THR A 462 -38.55 2.89 6.46
N VAL A 463 -38.14 3.00 7.72
CA VAL A 463 -38.95 2.74 8.91
C VAL A 463 -39.70 4.00 9.33
N SER A 464 -40.93 3.81 9.81
CA SER A 464 -41.87 4.89 10.16
C SER A 464 -42.73 4.53 11.37
N GLY A 465 -43.17 5.55 12.12
CA GLY A 465 -43.95 5.36 13.35
C GLY A 465 -43.10 4.98 14.57
N GLY A 466 -41.78 5.15 14.49
CA GLY A 466 -40.84 4.94 15.58
C GLY A 466 -40.53 6.22 16.34
N VAL A 467 -39.48 6.17 17.15
CA VAL A 467 -38.88 7.37 17.75
C VAL A 467 -37.91 8.00 16.74
N ASP A 468 -37.79 9.32 16.75
CA ASP A 468 -36.69 9.96 16.01
C ASP A 468 -35.35 9.62 16.68
N LEU A 469 -34.27 9.59 15.90
CA LEU A 469 -32.92 9.46 16.48
C LEU A 469 -32.69 10.59 17.49
N PRO A 470 -32.13 10.32 18.68
CA PRO A 470 -31.92 11.36 19.70
C PRO A 470 -31.12 12.52 19.12
N ASN A 471 -31.75 13.71 19.01
CA ASN A 471 -31.10 14.88 18.43
C ASN A 471 -29.85 15.23 19.26
N THR A 472 -28.65 15.00 18.68
CA THR A 472 -27.36 15.19 19.35
C THR A 472 -26.94 16.65 19.46
N GLY A 473 -27.89 17.58 19.55
CA GLY A 473 -27.66 18.97 19.94
C GLY A 473 -27.27 19.92 18.82
N VAL A 474 -27.95 19.86 17.67
CA VAL A 474 -27.98 21.00 16.73
C VAL A 474 -29.39 21.58 16.71
N PRO A 475 -29.63 22.76 17.32
CA PRO A 475 -30.88 23.49 17.15
C PRO A 475 -30.83 24.28 15.84
N ASP A 476 -31.84 24.10 14.99
CA ASP A 476 -32.08 25.00 13.86
C ASP A 476 -32.44 26.40 14.39
N LEU A 477 -31.66 27.41 13.98
CA LEU A 477 -31.96 28.82 14.29
C LEU A 477 -32.23 29.59 12.98
N PRO A 478 -33.42 30.19 12.81
CA PRO A 478 -33.70 31.01 11.63
C PRO A 478 -32.88 32.31 11.67
N LEU A 479 -32.44 32.76 10.50
CA LEU A 479 -31.63 33.97 10.32
C LEU A 479 -32.40 35.25 10.69
N VAL A 480 -32.23 35.75 11.92
CA VAL A 480 -32.73 37.06 12.34
C VAL A 480 -31.54 37.99 12.65
N ARG A 481 -31.36 39.02 11.81
CA ARG A 481 -30.43 40.12 12.07
C ARG A 481 -31.00 41.03 13.16
N ALA A 482 -30.34 41.11 14.31
CA ALA A 482 -30.55 42.16 15.31
C ALA A 482 -29.19 42.58 15.91
N ALA A 483 -28.98 43.89 16.12
CA ALA A 483 -27.75 44.44 16.65
C ALA A 483 -28.03 45.26 17.92
N VAL A 484 -27.41 44.86 19.04
CA VAL A 484 -27.54 45.46 20.38
C VAL A 484 -26.15 45.41 21.05
N PRO A 485 -25.70 46.45 21.79
CA PRO A 485 -24.25 46.73 21.95
C PRO A 485 -23.58 46.10 23.18
N LEU A 486 -22.23 46.12 23.18
CA LEU A 486 -21.39 45.69 24.31
C LEU A 486 -21.41 46.72 25.46
N ALA A 487 -22.07 46.39 26.57
CA ALA A 487 -21.86 47.02 27.87
C ALA A 487 -22.20 46.04 29.01
N GLY A 488 -21.20 45.49 29.72
CA GLY A 488 -21.46 44.67 30.92
C GLY A 488 -20.31 43.80 31.46
N VAL A 489 -19.33 43.39 30.63
CA VAL A 489 -18.40 42.29 30.99
C VAL A 489 -17.26 42.70 31.96
N LEU A 490 -16.97 44.00 32.12
CA LEU A 490 -15.79 44.47 32.87
C LEU A 490 -15.93 44.54 34.40
N VAL A 491 -17.11 44.32 34.98
CA VAL A 491 -17.34 44.51 36.43
C VAL A 491 -16.78 43.37 37.28
N VAL A 492 -16.86 42.12 36.79
CA VAL A 492 -16.50 40.92 37.57
C VAL A 492 -14.98 40.76 37.82
N PRO A 493 -14.07 40.99 36.84
CA PRO A 493 -12.63 40.77 37.07
C PRO A 493 -12.02 41.71 38.12
N LEU A 494 -12.49 42.97 38.18
CA LEU A 494 -11.94 44.00 39.06
C LEU A 494 -12.22 43.73 40.55
N LEU A 495 -13.41 43.18 40.86
CA LEU A 495 -13.77 42.78 42.24
C LEU A 495 -12.90 41.63 42.77
N LEU A 496 -12.49 40.70 41.90
CA LEU A 496 -11.63 39.57 42.28
C LEU A 496 -10.18 40.01 42.53
N LEU A 497 -9.64 40.93 41.73
CA LEU A 497 -8.31 41.52 41.98
C LEU A 497 -8.24 42.27 43.32
N ALA A 498 -9.27 43.05 43.65
CA ALA A 498 -9.33 43.81 44.89
C ALA A 498 -9.33 42.91 46.14
N LEU A 499 -9.98 41.75 46.08
CA LEU A 499 -9.98 40.77 47.16
C LEU A 499 -8.59 40.14 47.36
N TYR A 500 -7.87 39.83 46.28
CA TYR A 500 -6.56 39.16 46.34
C TYR A 500 -5.47 40.03 47.00
N TRP A 501 -5.53 41.36 46.86
CA TRP A 501 -4.56 42.29 47.47
C TRP A 501 -4.79 42.56 48.96
N SER A 502 -5.87 42.05 49.55
CA SER A 502 -6.28 42.40 50.93
C SER A 502 -5.58 41.64 52.07
N ARG A 503 -4.72 40.65 51.77
CA ARG A 503 -4.19 39.71 52.79
C ARG A 503 -2.68 39.43 52.70
N GLY A 504 -1.94 39.96 53.68
CA GLY A 504 -0.68 39.33 54.16
C GLY A 504 0.64 40.01 53.81
N ARG A 505 1.01 41.10 54.51
CA ARG A 505 2.40 41.58 54.63
C ARG A 505 2.95 41.27 56.03
N ALA A 506 4.13 40.67 56.11
CA ALA A 506 5.02 40.67 57.29
C ALA A 506 6.47 40.44 56.84
N VAL A 507 7.44 41.25 57.31
CA VAL A 507 8.83 41.32 56.78
C VAL A 507 9.83 41.77 57.85
N THR A 508 11.00 41.09 57.96
CA THR A 508 12.36 41.55 58.39
C THR A 508 13.27 40.31 58.58
N ALA A 509 14.60 40.23 58.41
CA ALA A 509 15.72 41.08 57.90
C ALA A 509 16.88 40.11 57.46
N LEU A 510 18.22 40.33 57.36
CA LEU A 510 19.14 41.45 57.65
C LEU A 510 20.51 41.33 56.88
N VAL A 511 20.65 42.04 55.74
CA VAL A 511 21.75 43.01 55.41
C VAL A 511 23.25 42.69 55.72
N ILE A 512 24.04 42.42 54.64
CA ILE A 512 25.44 42.89 54.31
C ILE A 512 26.74 42.25 54.91
N ALA A 513 27.72 42.05 54.00
CA ALA A 513 29.21 42.00 54.10
C ALA A 513 29.99 40.75 54.59
N GLY A 514 31.17 40.53 53.97
CA GLY A 514 32.26 39.63 54.42
C GLY A 514 33.23 39.18 53.30
N LEU A 515 34.51 39.58 53.36
CA LEU A 515 35.62 39.06 52.53
C LEU A 515 36.71 38.40 53.43
N VAL A 516 37.70 37.74 52.78
CA VAL A 516 39.14 37.59 53.18
C VAL A 516 39.66 36.21 53.67
N ALA A 517 40.66 35.70 52.91
CA ALA A 517 41.85 34.87 53.25
C ALA A 517 41.82 33.33 53.47
N GLY A 518 42.99 32.71 53.15
CA GLY A 518 43.35 31.28 53.27
C GLY A 518 43.64 30.61 51.90
N ALA A 519 44.85 30.51 51.31
CA ALA A 519 46.25 30.51 51.78
C ALA A 519 46.63 29.25 52.60
N SER A 520 47.60 28.37 52.26
CA SER A 520 48.63 28.34 51.18
C SER A 520 49.02 26.86 50.78
N PRO A 521 50.27 26.46 50.40
CA PRO A 521 50.73 26.42 48.99
C PRO A 521 51.50 25.15 48.48
N ALA A 522 51.63 25.05 47.13
CA ALA A 522 52.80 24.52 46.36
C ALA A 522 53.22 23.02 46.50
N PRO A 523 54.17 22.48 45.68
CA PRO A 523 54.88 23.03 44.50
C PRO A 523 54.67 22.21 43.19
N ALA A 524 55.42 22.54 42.13
CA ALA A 524 55.27 22.01 40.76
C ALA A 524 56.51 21.28 40.22
N ARG A 525 56.36 20.58 39.08
CA ARG A 525 57.45 20.12 38.18
C ARG A 525 56.89 19.88 36.76
N GLU A 526 57.11 20.74 35.76
CA GLU A 526 58.31 20.98 34.91
C GLU A 526 58.20 20.25 33.54
N ALA A 527 58.10 21.02 32.46
CA ALA A 527 58.30 20.62 31.05
C ALA A 527 59.69 21.16 30.58
N PRO A 528 60.24 20.98 29.34
CA PRO A 528 59.62 21.03 27.99
C PRO A 528 60.24 19.94 27.04
N PRO A 529 60.46 20.08 25.70
CA PRO A 529 60.06 21.07 24.69
C PRO A 529 59.42 20.48 23.39
N ALA A 530 59.31 21.29 22.33
CA ALA A 530 58.58 21.00 21.08
C ALA A 530 59.41 21.25 19.79
N HIS A 531 58.75 21.09 18.63
CA HIS A 531 59.08 21.50 17.24
C HIS A 531 59.60 20.37 16.28
N PRO A 532 59.63 20.56 14.93
CA PRO A 532 58.44 20.32 14.08
C PRO A 532 58.70 19.63 12.70
N ALA A 533 57.62 19.44 11.90
CA ALA A 533 57.62 19.03 10.46
C ALA A 533 58.12 17.58 10.19
N THR A 534 57.94 16.95 9.01
CA THR A 534 57.47 17.39 7.67
C THR A 534 56.61 16.28 6.99
N ALA A 535 56.06 16.51 5.80
CA ALA A 535 55.16 15.59 5.08
C ALA A 535 55.84 14.39 4.37
N GLY A 536 55.06 13.35 4.05
CA GLY A 536 55.44 12.24 3.17
C GLY A 536 54.27 11.28 2.88
N GLN A 537 54.16 10.80 1.64
CA GLN A 537 53.15 9.82 1.19
C GLN A 537 53.74 8.40 1.13
N ALA A 538 52.98 7.37 1.53
CA ALA A 538 53.12 5.98 1.04
C ALA A 538 51.89 5.13 1.43
N THR A 539 51.70 4.00 0.75
CA THR A 539 50.50 3.14 0.82
C THR A 539 50.69 1.81 1.58
N ALA A 540 49.56 1.17 1.89
CA ALA A 540 49.34 -0.25 2.21
C ALA A 540 49.43 -0.71 3.68
N ALA A 541 48.38 -1.42 4.13
CA ALA A 541 48.31 -2.18 5.39
C ALA A 541 47.23 -3.29 5.30
N PRO A 542 47.50 -4.53 5.76
CA PRO A 542 46.50 -5.61 5.91
C PRO A 542 45.90 -5.68 7.35
N SER A 543 45.16 -6.74 7.66
CA SER A 543 44.05 -6.75 8.62
C SER A 543 44.32 -7.00 10.12
N ALA A 544 43.44 -6.41 10.95
CA ALA A 544 42.82 -6.93 12.19
C ALA A 544 43.61 -7.09 13.53
N SER A 545 43.14 -6.44 14.61
CA SER A 545 42.33 -7.04 15.72
C SER A 545 42.48 -6.41 17.14
N SER A 546 41.35 -5.99 17.75
CA SER A 546 41.08 -5.78 19.21
C SER A 546 41.93 -4.78 20.04
N PRO A 547 41.52 -4.38 21.29
CA PRO A 547 40.27 -4.67 22.04
C PRO A 547 39.51 -3.39 22.52
N ALA A 548 38.48 -3.56 23.37
CA ALA A 548 37.64 -2.48 23.95
C ALA A 548 37.66 -2.41 25.49
N PRO A 549 37.15 -1.32 26.09
CA PRO A 549 36.20 -1.38 27.21
C PRO A 549 34.93 -0.53 26.91
N SER A 550 33.70 -0.94 27.19
CA SER A 550 33.06 -1.23 28.50
C SER A 550 32.93 0.00 29.41
N SER A 551 31.76 0.35 29.98
CA SER A 551 30.40 -0.22 29.85
C SER A 551 29.36 0.63 30.58
N VAL A 552 28.12 0.72 30.06
CA VAL A 552 26.91 0.93 30.88
C VAL A 552 25.82 -0.01 30.35
N ARG A 553 25.17 -0.76 31.26
CA ARG A 553 24.00 -1.60 30.97
C ARG A 553 22.85 -1.14 31.86
N LEU A 554 21.65 -1.01 31.30
CA LEU A 554 20.42 -1.01 32.07
C LEU A 554 19.40 -1.87 31.32
N ASP A 555 19.04 -3.00 31.91
CA ASP A 555 18.02 -3.89 31.37
C ASP A 555 16.62 -3.37 31.74
N THR A 556 15.68 -3.27 30.78
CA THR A 556 14.35 -3.94 30.80
C THR A 556 13.33 -3.35 29.79
N VAL A 557 12.73 -4.26 29.00
CA VAL A 557 11.31 -4.30 28.55
C VAL A 557 10.69 -3.07 27.82
N ARG A 558 10.41 -3.27 26.52
CA ARG A 558 9.37 -2.62 25.66
C ARG A 558 9.42 -1.09 25.42
N ALA A 559 9.77 -0.73 24.18
CA ALA A 559 9.04 0.27 23.39
C ALA A 559 9.11 -0.10 21.89
N ARG A 560 8.09 0.24 21.10
CA ARG A 560 8.15 0.19 19.62
C ARG A 560 8.58 1.57 19.11
N VAL A 561 9.23 1.65 17.95
CA VAL A 561 9.45 2.92 17.22
C VAL A 561 9.01 2.72 15.77
N GLY A 562 8.22 3.65 15.26
CA GLY A 562 7.74 3.70 13.88
C GLY A 562 7.78 5.14 13.36
N GLY A 563 7.10 5.42 12.24
CA GLY A 563 7.06 6.75 11.62
C GLY A 563 6.43 7.86 12.48
N TRP A 564 6.34 9.07 11.92
CA TRP A 564 5.74 10.22 12.60
C TRP A 564 4.27 9.93 12.98
N ARG A 565 3.84 10.32 14.19
CA ARG A 565 2.45 10.17 14.65
C ARG A 565 1.91 11.44 15.30
N LEU A 566 0.62 11.69 15.09
CA LEU A 566 -0.16 12.72 15.77
C LEU A 566 -1.12 12.04 16.75
N VAL A 567 -0.91 12.27 18.05
CA VAL A 567 -1.75 11.73 19.12
C VAL A 567 -2.57 12.87 19.73
N ILE A 568 -3.88 12.69 19.79
CA ILE A 568 -4.82 13.63 20.42
C ILE A 568 -5.71 12.85 21.38
N PRO A 569 -5.27 12.63 22.64
CA PRO A 569 -5.90 11.67 23.55
C PRO A 569 -7.40 11.91 23.77
N ARG A 570 -7.83 13.17 23.84
CA ARG A 570 -9.24 13.56 24.00
C ARG A 570 -10.16 13.08 22.87
N LEU A 571 -9.64 13.00 21.64
CA LEU A 571 -10.43 12.63 20.47
C LEU A 571 -10.38 11.13 20.16
N GLY A 572 -9.40 10.42 20.74
CA GLY A 572 -9.02 9.07 20.35
C GLY A 572 -8.29 9.03 19.00
N VAL A 573 -7.55 10.09 18.64
CA VAL A 573 -6.70 10.12 17.44
C VAL A 573 -5.30 9.65 17.82
N ASP A 574 -4.76 8.70 17.05
CA ASP A 574 -3.37 8.27 17.09
C ASP A 574 -2.94 7.89 15.65
N ALA A 575 -2.83 8.92 14.81
CA ALA A 575 -2.73 8.83 13.35
C ALA A 575 -1.29 8.96 12.84
N VAL A 576 -0.97 8.33 11.72
CA VAL A 576 0.30 8.53 11.02
C VAL A 576 0.33 9.94 10.39
N ILE A 577 1.46 10.63 10.51
CA ILE A 577 1.72 11.89 9.80
C ILE A 577 2.52 11.61 8.53
N GLU A 578 1.94 11.94 7.38
CA GLU A 578 2.60 11.90 6.06
C GLU A 578 3.08 13.32 5.64
N PRO A 579 4.20 13.46 4.92
CA PRO A 579 4.68 14.76 4.44
C PRO A 579 4.00 15.18 3.13
N VAL A 580 3.08 16.15 3.20
CA VAL A 580 2.34 16.65 2.02
C VAL A 580 2.96 17.91 1.43
N GLY A 581 2.90 18.02 0.10
CA GLY A 581 3.38 19.18 -0.66
C GLY A 581 2.28 20.19 -1.00
N VAL A 582 2.41 20.85 -2.15
CA VAL A 582 1.30 21.58 -2.78
C VAL A 582 0.66 20.73 -3.87
N ASP A 583 -0.63 20.91 -4.10
CA ASP A 583 -1.37 20.29 -5.19
C ASP A 583 -1.20 21.04 -6.53
N SER A 584 -1.86 20.55 -7.58
CA SER A 584 -1.85 21.16 -8.93
C SER A 584 -2.57 22.52 -9.01
N ALA A 585 -3.34 22.90 -7.99
CA ALA A 585 -3.92 24.25 -7.86
C ALA A 585 -3.03 25.19 -7.03
N GLY A 586 -1.91 24.69 -6.48
CA GLY A 586 -0.98 25.44 -5.63
C GLY A 586 -1.42 25.55 -4.16
N ALA A 587 -2.50 24.87 -3.76
CA ALA A 587 -2.93 24.81 -2.37
C ALA A 587 -2.14 23.72 -1.60
N MET A 588 -2.24 23.70 -0.27
CA MET A 588 -1.71 22.58 0.52
C MET A 588 -2.46 21.28 0.15
N ALA A 589 -1.73 20.25 -0.27
CA ALA A 589 -2.33 18.97 -0.59
C ALA A 589 -2.98 18.33 0.67
N SER A 590 -4.11 17.66 0.48
CA SER A 590 -4.77 16.88 1.53
C SER A 590 -4.09 15.51 1.71
N PRO A 591 -4.15 14.88 2.89
CA PRO A 591 -3.60 13.54 3.08
C PRO A 591 -4.32 12.48 2.25
N ALA A 592 -3.63 11.38 1.96
CA ALA A 592 -4.15 10.28 1.15
C ALA A 592 -5.23 9.45 1.87
N GLY A 593 -4.97 9.03 3.10
CA GLY A 593 -5.89 8.20 3.90
C GLY A 593 -6.90 9.04 4.69
N LEU A 594 -8.12 8.53 4.88
CA LEU A 594 -9.12 9.19 5.74
C LEU A 594 -8.70 9.19 7.22
N ASP A 595 -7.88 8.22 7.64
CA ASP A 595 -7.30 8.05 8.96
C ASP A 595 -5.91 8.70 9.13
N THR A 596 -5.23 9.05 8.04
CA THR A 596 -3.91 9.72 8.05
C THR A 596 -4.02 11.24 8.10
N VAL A 597 -2.93 11.91 8.52
CA VAL A 597 -2.84 13.37 8.55
C VAL A 597 -1.62 13.88 7.79
N GLY A 598 -1.77 14.96 7.03
CA GLY A 598 -0.71 15.49 6.16
C GLY A 598 -0.03 16.72 6.78
N TRP A 599 1.25 16.62 7.14
CA TRP A 599 2.07 17.77 7.52
C TRP A 599 2.62 18.48 6.29
N PHE A 600 2.40 19.79 6.16
CA PHE A 600 2.89 20.57 5.03
C PHE A 600 4.41 20.70 5.09
N ASN A 601 5.13 20.02 4.20
CA ASN A 601 6.60 19.96 4.21
C ASN A 601 7.30 21.29 3.87
N ARG A 602 6.54 22.36 3.59
CA ARG A 602 7.03 23.74 3.43
C ARG A 602 6.72 24.66 4.63
N ALA A 603 6.01 24.17 5.65
CA ALA A 603 5.78 24.84 6.93
C ALA A 603 7.03 24.75 7.85
N ALA A 604 6.89 25.10 9.13
CA ALA A 604 7.87 24.70 10.14
C ALA A 604 7.69 23.21 10.52
N SER A 605 8.73 22.55 11.02
CA SER A 605 8.62 21.21 11.61
C SER A 605 7.92 21.29 12.97
N PRO A 606 7.15 20.26 13.41
CA PRO A 606 6.49 20.28 14.72
C PRO A 606 7.49 20.36 15.89
N GLY A 607 7.66 21.58 16.42
CA GLY A 607 8.56 21.92 17.54
C GLY A 607 9.62 22.97 17.19
N ASP A 608 9.79 23.31 15.92
CA ASP A 608 10.67 24.38 15.46
C ASP A 608 9.98 25.75 15.51
N PRO A 609 10.72 26.88 15.52
CA PRO A 609 10.13 28.22 15.49
C PRO A 609 9.29 28.46 14.23
N GLY A 610 8.09 29.03 14.42
CA GLY A 610 7.08 29.20 13.38
C GLY A 610 5.91 28.23 13.53
N ASP A 611 5.13 28.11 12.46
CA ASP A 611 3.87 27.38 12.42
C ASP A 611 4.04 26.08 11.64
N ALA A 612 3.96 24.95 12.34
CA ALA A 612 3.78 23.65 11.73
C ALA A 612 2.31 23.45 11.38
N VAL A 613 2.00 23.06 10.14
CA VAL A 613 0.60 22.92 9.69
C VAL A 613 0.32 21.49 9.30
N ILE A 614 -0.74 20.92 9.87
CA ILE A 614 -1.18 19.55 9.61
C ILE A 614 -2.65 19.57 9.18
N ALA A 615 -2.96 19.02 8.01
CA ALA A 615 -4.32 18.83 7.52
C ALA A 615 -4.80 17.39 7.81
N GLY A 616 -6.10 17.22 8.02
CA GLY A 616 -6.72 15.92 8.17
C GLY A 616 -8.17 15.96 7.70
N HIS A 617 -8.67 14.84 7.19
CA HIS A 617 -10.01 14.80 6.61
C HIS A 617 -11.11 15.00 7.67
N TYR A 618 -12.13 15.77 7.31
CA TYR A 618 -13.39 15.80 8.07
C TYR A 618 -14.25 14.57 7.77
N GLY A 619 -14.18 14.09 6.53
CA GLY A 619 -15.00 13.01 6.00
C GLY A 619 -15.85 13.40 4.80
N ALA A 620 -16.15 12.43 3.94
CA ALA A 620 -17.01 12.56 2.77
C ALA A 620 -17.77 11.22 2.61
N GLY A 621 -18.97 11.13 3.17
CA GLY A 621 -19.60 9.85 3.50
C GLY A 621 -19.02 9.26 4.79
N GLU A 622 -17.74 8.88 4.75
CA GLU A 622 -17.03 8.28 5.89
C GLU A 622 -16.43 9.31 6.86
N PRO A 623 -16.34 9.02 8.18
CA PRO A 623 -15.64 9.86 9.16
C PRO A 623 -14.12 9.94 8.92
N GLY A 624 -13.60 11.11 8.59
CA GLY A 624 -12.15 11.34 8.58
C GLY A 624 -11.56 11.52 9.99
N VAL A 625 -10.24 11.41 10.11
CA VAL A 625 -9.46 11.54 11.36
C VAL A 625 -9.78 12.81 12.15
N PHE A 626 -10.06 13.92 11.47
CA PHE A 626 -10.41 15.21 12.07
C PHE A 626 -11.93 15.48 12.10
N ARG A 627 -12.79 14.47 11.83
CA ARG A 627 -14.25 14.52 12.04
C ARG A 627 -14.64 15.03 13.44
N LYS A 628 -13.80 14.76 14.44
CA LYS A 628 -13.98 15.13 15.86
C LYS A 628 -13.23 16.41 16.29
N LEU A 629 -12.45 17.06 15.42
CA LEU A 629 -11.52 18.14 15.79
C LEU A 629 -12.21 19.32 16.54
N ARG A 630 -13.48 19.60 16.21
CA ARG A 630 -14.32 20.62 16.89
C ARG A 630 -14.60 20.38 18.38
N PHE A 631 -14.21 19.24 18.94
CA PHE A 631 -14.39 18.92 20.37
C PHE A 631 -13.16 19.24 21.23
N LEU A 632 -12.08 19.73 20.61
CA LEU A 632 -10.95 20.34 21.31
C LEU A 632 -11.33 21.71 21.89
N ARG A 633 -10.65 22.06 22.98
CA ARG A 633 -10.82 23.27 23.79
C ARG A 633 -9.45 23.78 24.23
N PRO A 634 -9.31 25.06 24.60
CA PRO A 634 -8.09 25.53 25.25
C PRO A 634 -7.73 24.67 26.46
N GLY A 635 -6.46 24.28 26.59
CA GLY A 635 -5.97 23.35 27.62
C GLY A 635 -5.96 21.86 27.24
N ASP A 636 -6.43 21.48 26.04
CA ASP A 636 -6.32 20.09 25.56
C ASP A 636 -4.95 19.79 24.95
N GLN A 637 -4.37 18.63 25.26
CA GLN A 637 -3.05 18.21 24.78
C GLN A 637 -3.10 17.59 23.37
N ILE A 638 -2.09 17.92 22.56
CA ILE A 638 -1.75 17.31 21.27
C ILE A 638 -0.28 16.93 21.30
N ASP A 639 0.05 15.68 21.00
CA ASP A 639 1.43 15.19 20.95
C ASP A 639 1.83 14.84 19.51
N VAL A 640 3.00 15.31 19.07
CA VAL A 640 3.65 14.87 17.83
C VAL A 640 4.83 13.97 18.17
N VAL A 641 4.74 12.69 17.84
CA VAL A 641 5.81 11.71 18.02
C VAL A 641 6.65 11.67 16.76
N TRP A 642 7.94 11.98 16.88
CA TRP A 642 8.92 11.89 15.80
C TRP A 642 9.41 10.44 15.62
N PRO A 643 9.94 10.06 14.43
CA PRO A 643 10.50 8.72 14.17
C PRO A 643 11.69 8.30 15.04
N SER A 644 12.26 9.24 15.81
CA SER A 644 13.29 8.96 16.82
C SER A 644 12.72 8.57 18.20
N GLY A 645 11.40 8.46 18.33
CA GLY A 645 10.70 8.31 19.61
C GLY A 645 10.61 9.60 20.44
N ARG A 646 11.14 10.73 19.94
CA ARG A 646 10.99 12.05 20.57
C ARG A 646 9.54 12.53 20.43
N THR A 647 8.85 12.71 21.54
CA THR A 647 7.57 13.42 21.56
C THR A 647 7.77 14.93 21.68
N VAL A 648 6.95 15.71 20.98
CA VAL A 648 6.81 17.16 21.11
C VAL A 648 5.36 17.47 21.44
N SER A 649 5.11 17.98 22.64
CA SER A 649 3.77 18.23 23.18
C SER A 649 3.35 19.68 22.95
N PHE A 650 2.07 19.87 22.62
CA PHE A 650 1.43 21.16 22.40
C PHE A 650 0.14 21.25 23.21
N GLU A 651 -0.16 22.44 23.75
CA GLU A 651 -1.44 22.76 24.37
C GLU A 651 -2.31 23.56 23.38
N VAL A 652 -3.55 23.12 23.16
CA VAL A 652 -4.51 23.89 22.37
C VAL A 652 -4.72 25.25 23.01
N ALA A 653 -4.56 26.32 22.22
CA ALA A 653 -4.72 27.70 22.67
C ALA A 653 -6.01 28.33 22.13
N SER A 654 -6.42 28.00 20.90
CA SER A 654 -7.68 28.51 20.31
C SER A 654 -8.18 27.67 19.13
N SER A 655 -9.41 27.92 18.70
CA SER A 655 -9.99 27.34 17.48
C SER A 655 -10.82 28.39 16.75
N GLN A 656 -10.70 28.44 15.42
CA GLN A 656 -11.47 29.33 14.55
C GLN A 656 -12.06 28.55 13.36
N THR A 657 -13.27 28.90 12.94
CA THR A 657 -13.82 28.48 11.64
C THR A 657 -13.80 29.69 10.71
N VAL A 658 -13.23 29.52 9.53
CA VAL A 658 -13.05 30.56 8.50
C VAL A 658 -13.49 30.04 7.14
N SER A 659 -13.89 30.91 6.21
CA SER A 659 -14.26 30.45 4.86
C SER A 659 -13.09 29.73 4.17
N ALA A 660 -13.38 28.78 3.27
CA ALA A 660 -12.36 27.99 2.59
C ALA A 660 -11.39 28.83 1.72
N SER A 661 -11.78 30.07 1.39
CA SER A 661 -10.98 31.08 0.69
C SER A 661 -10.22 32.05 1.61
N ALA A 662 -10.40 31.97 2.94
CA ALA A 662 -9.74 32.85 3.88
C ALA A 662 -8.25 32.51 4.02
N HIS A 663 -7.44 33.53 4.28
CA HIS A 663 -6.00 33.40 4.49
C HIS A 663 -5.64 33.95 5.89
N PRO A 664 -5.77 33.16 6.97
CA PRO A 664 -5.58 33.64 8.34
C PRO A 664 -4.13 34.07 8.62
N ALA A 665 -3.97 35.18 9.32
CA ALA A 665 -2.67 35.78 9.57
C ALA A 665 -1.73 34.82 10.33
N GLY A 666 -0.51 34.66 9.81
CA GLY A 666 0.53 33.81 10.39
C GLY A 666 0.35 32.30 10.18
N LEU A 667 -0.70 31.84 9.50
CA LEU A 667 -0.77 30.45 9.02
C LEU A 667 0.38 30.19 8.05
N PHE A 668 1.07 29.04 8.19
CA PHE A 668 2.30 28.70 7.45
C PHE A 668 3.51 29.63 7.71
N SER A 669 3.49 30.46 8.77
CA SER A 669 4.62 31.33 9.10
C SER A 669 5.89 30.54 9.44
N ARG A 670 7.04 30.90 8.85
CA ARG A 670 8.35 30.36 9.23
C ARG A 670 9.07 31.17 10.32
N ALA A 671 8.35 32.03 11.02
CA ALA A 671 8.86 32.90 12.07
C ALA A 671 7.85 33.10 13.20
N GLY A 672 8.36 33.32 14.41
CA GLY A 672 7.56 33.42 15.64
C GLY A 672 7.84 32.28 16.62
N PRO A 673 7.05 32.15 17.70
CA PRO A 673 7.11 30.99 18.60
C PRO A 673 6.72 29.70 17.87
N ALA A 674 7.13 28.55 18.41
CA ALA A 674 6.73 27.24 17.91
C ALA A 674 5.22 27.02 18.12
N ARG A 675 4.50 26.80 17.01
CA ARG A 675 3.04 26.71 16.93
C ARG A 675 2.64 25.51 16.06
N LEU A 676 1.50 24.91 16.37
CA LEU A 676 0.90 23.84 15.59
C LEU A 676 -0.53 24.24 15.17
N SER A 677 -0.81 24.20 13.87
CA SER A 677 -2.14 24.47 13.30
C SER A 677 -2.72 23.20 12.69
N LEU A 678 -3.79 22.67 13.28
CA LEU A 678 -4.54 21.52 12.75
C LEU A 678 -5.72 22.02 11.91
N ILE A 679 -5.80 21.62 10.64
CA ILE A 679 -6.81 22.08 9.66
C ILE A 679 -7.72 20.93 9.22
N THR A 680 -9.03 21.18 9.19
CA THR A 680 -10.03 20.28 8.58
C THR A 680 -11.16 21.04 7.90
N CYS A 681 -11.96 20.36 7.08
CA CYS A 681 -13.18 20.91 6.50
C CYS A 681 -14.28 21.20 7.55
N SER A 682 -15.08 22.24 7.32
CA SER A 682 -16.15 22.70 8.21
C SER A 682 -17.27 23.41 7.44
N GLY A 683 -18.40 23.66 8.08
CA GLY A 683 -19.53 24.37 7.45
C GLY A 683 -20.39 23.48 6.54
N ALA A 684 -21.00 24.07 5.52
CA ALA A 684 -21.94 23.42 4.60
C ALA A 684 -21.20 22.75 3.42
N TRP A 685 -21.76 21.66 2.90
CA TRP A 685 -21.27 21.05 1.66
C TRP A 685 -21.77 21.83 0.43
N LEU A 686 -20.84 22.26 -0.42
CA LEU A 686 -21.14 22.97 -1.66
C LEU A 686 -21.02 21.99 -2.83
N GLN A 687 -22.16 21.54 -3.37
CA GLN A 687 -22.20 20.49 -4.39
C GLN A 687 -21.43 20.85 -5.68
N GLY A 688 -21.51 22.10 -6.14
CA GLY A 688 -20.84 22.55 -7.37
C GLY A 688 -19.31 22.39 -7.36
N PRO A 689 -18.59 23.00 -6.41
CA PRO A 689 -17.14 22.84 -6.27
C PRO A 689 -16.71 21.60 -5.45
N ALA A 690 -17.63 20.68 -5.14
CA ALA A 690 -17.41 19.46 -4.36
C ALA A 690 -16.54 19.65 -3.10
N THR A 691 -16.80 20.71 -2.32
CA THR A 691 -16.05 21.04 -1.10
C THR A 691 -16.97 21.59 -0.02
N TYR A 692 -16.52 21.50 1.23
CA TYR A 692 -17.07 22.26 2.34
C TYR A 692 -16.78 23.77 2.23
N SER A 693 -17.71 24.61 2.68
CA SER A 693 -17.67 26.08 2.61
C SER A 693 -16.57 26.70 3.47
N ASP A 694 -16.21 26.04 4.57
CA ASP A 694 -15.33 26.58 5.61
C ASP A 694 -14.21 25.60 5.97
N ARG A 695 -13.24 26.08 6.74
CA ARG A 695 -12.16 25.30 7.36
C ARG A 695 -12.16 25.58 8.85
N LEU A 696 -12.13 24.53 9.65
CA LEU A 696 -11.86 24.59 11.08
C LEU A 696 -10.34 24.52 11.25
N ILE A 697 -9.78 25.49 11.97
CA ILE A 697 -8.37 25.56 12.32
C ILE A 697 -8.27 25.56 13.85
N VAL A 698 -7.62 24.55 14.42
CA VAL A 698 -7.26 24.52 15.84
C VAL A 698 -5.79 24.91 15.95
N THR A 699 -5.51 25.92 16.77
CA THR A 699 -4.15 26.46 16.99
C THR A 699 -3.68 26.04 18.38
N ALA A 700 -2.52 25.40 18.43
CA ALA A 700 -1.86 24.96 19.65
C ALA A 700 -0.45 25.58 19.75
N MET A 701 0.02 25.78 20.98
CA MET A 701 1.35 26.31 21.29
C MET A 701 2.21 25.19 21.88
N LEU A 702 3.53 25.25 21.68
CA LEU A 702 4.46 24.34 22.37
C LEU A 702 4.29 24.47 23.90
N ALA A 703 4.17 23.33 24.59
CA ALA A 703 3.91 23.24 26.03
C ALA A 703 5.20 23.33 26.88
#